data_AF-A0A529Z4L3-F1
#
_entry.id   AF-A0A529Z4L3-F1
#
_cell.length_a   1.000
_cell.length_b   1.000
_cell.length_c   1.000
_cell.angle_alpha   90.00
_cell.angle_beta   90.00
_cell.angle_gamma   90.00
#
_symmetry.space_group_name_H-M   'P 1'
#
loop_
_entity.id
_entity.type
_entity.pdbx_description
1 polymer ?
#
loop_
_entity_poly.entity_id
_entity_poly.type
_entity_poly.pdbx_seq_one_letter_code
_entity_poly.pdbx_strand_id
1 'polypeptide(L)'
;MVGEDLPVMPIDHPLTFFGPYNEFAGTGKEIGWPLLRDQGNSAYMRDTGDPKTAEGGQIEWGYYEETNPRLCHPRDLLEKHEARLSPSQRDLDMEQIMAPLERAMELTPILGELGYNEGHSFNGLLQVTTDGGPSMGESQKVRGLWYAVAIWVKDGPGMGKLIADWMTDGRTAIDHHQIDYSRFYPHQTQEQFIWDRCTETAMKVYNPAVHPREPFSKGRNIRRSPFWEREKELGGYFMELGGWERAHGYAANEHLLDKYGNRVPVRENEWDNRHFWRVSNAEHLAMSEDCGIVNLSHFSMYDVEGPDHVALLEWLCAAKIGGDNNIGKGIYTHFLDEEGMVRADFTVIRMADRCRVIDGADAGPRDFRYMQRTAQDKGFDVTVTDVTEKYVTIGIWGPNARTTLQKVVEDPNGLAPENFPFAAIKPIRIGGKDVTAFRISYVGEQGWELHMRYEDGLPVWDALRSTGVMPFGVETYANTRRMEKSLRLQNADLLTEYNLLEADLARPKVKENDFCGKAKHLEYRAREHQPAMLCTLVMTENTDSKGVARYPVGTMPVQDPATGETLVDELGRRSFTTSVAYGPTIGKNIALAYLPWAYCQEGRKLQVEYFGETYPVEVAGVGYKPLYDPENLKPRS
;
A
#
# COMPACT_ATOMS: atom_id res chain seq x y z
N MET A 1 23.06 -0.25 -19.38
CA MET A 1 23.10 0.87 -20.36
C MET A 1 23.18 2.24 -19.69
N VAL A 2 22.32 2.55 -18.72
CA VAL A 2 22.29 3.88 -18.05
C VAL A 2 22.67 3.87 -16.56
N GLY A 3 23.21 2.74 -16.08
CA GLY A 3 23.59 2.58 -14.67
C GLY A 3 22.40 2.49 -13.72
N GLU A 4 21.25 2.01 -14.19
CA GLU A 4 20.02 1.82 -13.40
C GLU A 4 19.57 0.36 -13.51
N ASP A 5 19.35 -0.26 -12.35
CA ASP A 5 18.86 -1.62 -12.24
C ASP A 5 17.33 -1.62 -12.06
N LEU A 6 16.67 -2.57 -12.71
CA LEU A 6 15.23 -2.77 -12.61
C LEU A 6 14.96 -3.92 -11.64
N PRO A 7 13.98 -3.79 -10.73
CA PRO A 7 13.69 -4.80 -9.72
C PRO A 7 12.86 -5.96 -10.32
N VAL A 8 13.41 -6.61 -11.35
CA VAL A 8 12.77 -7.63 -12.17
C VAL A 8 13.76 -8.75 -12.49
N MET A 9 13.28 -9.98 -12.57
CA MET A 9 14.05 -11.14 -13.03
C MET A 9 13.31 -11.94 -14.10
N PRO A 10 14.02 -12.39 -15.14
CA PRO A 10 13.58 -13.50 -15.97
C PRO A 10 13.45 -14.79 -15.14
N ILE A 11 12.38 -15.55 -15.37
CA ILE A 11 12.19 -16.89 -14.84
C ILE A 11 11.77 -17.85 -15.94
N ASP A 12 12.17 -19.11 -15.80
CA ASP A 12 11.71 -20.19 -16.65
C ASP A 12 10.24 -20.52 -16.34
N HIS A 13 9.46 -20.69 -17.40
CA HIS A 13 8.07 -21.14 -17.39
C HIS A 13 7.92 -22.30 -18.37
N PRO A 14 7.82 -23.55 -17.86
CA PRO A 14 7.61 -24.70 -18.72
C PRO A 14 6.34 -24.60 -19.56
N LEU A 15 6.51 -24.75 -20.86
CA LEU A 15 5.46 -24.83 -21.87
C LEU A 15 5.64 -26.12 -22.67
N THR A 16 4.62 -26.96 -22.67
CA THR A 16 4.64 -28.26 -23.34
C THR A 16 3.50 -28.39 -24.32
N PHE A 17 3.75 -29.13 -25.40
CA PHE A 17 2.79 -29.32 -26.48
C PHE A 17 2.55 -30.79 -26.75
N PHE A 18 1.28 -31.13 -26.98
CA PHE A 18 0.82 -32.49 -27.24
C PHE A 18 0.01 -32.55 -28.53
N GLY A 19 0.20 -33.58 -29.35
CA GLY A 19 -0.54 -33.72 -30.59
C GLY A 19 -0.29 -35.03 -31.35
N PRO A 20 -0.89 -35.19 -32.54
CA PRO A 20 -1.81 -34.23 -33.17
C PRO A 20 -3.19 -34.22 -32.51
N TYR A 21 -3.81 -33.04 -32.40
CA TYR A 21 -5.16 -32.84 -31.89
C TYR A 21 -6.08 -32.31 -33.00
N ASN A 22 -6.92 -33.18 -33.58
CA ASN A 22 -7.67 -32.87 -34.80
C ASN A 22 -9.16 -32.54 -34.58
N GLU A 23 -9.60 -32.37 -33.32
CA GLU A 23 -11.01 -32.12 -32.98
C GLU A 23 -11.61 -30.93 -33.75
N PHE A 24 -10.80 -29.90 -34.02
CA PHE A 24 -11.21 -28.67 -34.70
C PHE A 24 -10.82 -28.61 -36.18
N ALA A 25 -10.43 -29.73 -36.79
CA ALA A 25 -10.00 -29.77 -38.19
C ALA A 25 -11.10 -29.27 -39.15
N GLY A 26 -10.74 -28.27 -39.97
CA GLY A 26 -11.64 -27.66 -40.95
C GLY A 26 -12.61 -26.62 -40.38
N THR A 27 -12.51 -26.26 -39.10
CA THR A 27 -13.35 -25.24 -38.46
C THR A 27 -12.80 -23.82 -38.60
N GLY A 28 -11.51 -23.65 -38.86
CA GLY A 28 -10.80 -22.38 -38.89
C GLY A 28 -10.67 -21.69 -37.53
N LYS A 29 -10.97 -22.37 -36.41
CA LYS A 29 -10.83 -21.81 -35.06
C LYS A 29 -9.36 -21.75 -34.65
N GLU A 30 -8.94 -20.68 -33.98
CA GLU A 30 -7.62 -20.55 -33.33
C GLU A 30 -7.61 -21.12 -31.90
N ILE A 31 -8.78 -21.17 -31.27
CA ILE A 31 -9.04 -21.80 -29.97
C ILE A 31 -10.44 -22.41 -30.05
N GLY A 32 -10.56 -23.68 -29.69
CA GLY A 32 -11.80 -24.42 -29.76
C GLY A 32 -12.55 -24.51 -28.43
N TRP A 33 -11.84 -24.57 -27.31
CA TRP A 33 -12.39 -24.64 -25.95
C TRP A 33 -12.01 -23.41 -25.09
N PRO A 34 -12.77 -23.09 -24.03
CA PRO A 34 -12.32 -22.14 -23.02
C PRO A 34 -10.99 -22.57 -22.39
N LEU A 35 -10.10 -21.61 -22.09
CA LEU A 35 -8.86 -21.90 -21.39
C LEU A 35 -9.15 -22.49 -20.01
N LEU A 36 -8.43 -23.54 -19.63
CA LEU A 36 -8.52 -24.18 -18.33
C LEU A 36 -7.38 -23.69 -17.43
N ARG A 37 -7.69 -23.29 -16.19
CA ARG A 37 -6.69 -23.10 -15.13
C ARG A 37 -6.84 -24.19 -14.09
N ASP A 38 -5.76 -24.93 -13.87
CA ASP A 38 -5.60 -25.89 -12.78
C ASP A 38 -4.69 -25.26 -11.72
N GLN A 39 -5.22 -24.27 -11.01
CA GLN A 39 -4.41 -23.50 -10.04
C GLN A 39 -3.92 -24.37 -8.88
N GLY A 40 -4.64 -25.43 -8.49
CA GLY A 40 -4.17 -26.36 -7.45
C GLY A 40 -2.91 -27.15 -7.83
N ASN A 41 -2.60 -27.22 -9.12
CA ASN A 41 -1.37 -27.77 -9.68
C ASN A 41 -0.44 -26.67 -10.25
N SER A 42 -0.77 -25.39 -10.02
CA SER A 42 -0.08 -24.22 -10.58
C SER A 42 0.11 -24.30 -12.10
N ALA A 43 -0.92 -24.77 -12.79
CA ALA A 43 -0.89 -25.03 -14.23
C ALA A 43 -2.10 -24.44 -14.98
N TYR A 44 -1.99 -24.42 -16.29
CA TYR A 44 -3.10 -24.10 -17.20
C TYR A 44 -2.98 -24.92 -18.49
N MET A 45 -4.09 -25.00 -19.23
CA MET A 45 -4.16 -25.75 -20.47
C MET A 45 -5.04 -25.03 -21.51
N ARG A 46 -4.70 -25.17 -22.78
CA ARG A 46 -5.53 -24.73 -23.91
C ARG A 46 -5.30 -25.60 -25.14
N ASP A 47 -6.27 -25.67 -26.04
CA ASP A 47 -6.03 -26.13 -27.41
C ASP A 47 -5.51 -24.98 -28.28
N THR A 48 -4.92 -25.34 -29.42
CA THR A 48 -4.48 -24.38 -30.44
C THR A 48 -5.39 -24.33 -31.66
N GLY A 49 -6.58 -24.97 -31.60
CA GLY A 49 -7.59 -24.89 -32.64
C GLY A 49 -7.35 -25.80 -33.84
N ASP A 50 -7.88 -25.39 -35.00
CA ASP A 50 -7.80 -26.10 -36.27
C ASP A 50 -6.34 -26.26 -36.72
N PRO A 51 -5.85 -27.48 -37.02
CA PRO A 51 -4.51 -27.73 -37.56
C PRO A 51 -4.07 -26.86 -38.76
N LYS A 52 -5.00 -26.19 -39.44
CA LYS A 52 -4.69 -25.25 -40.53
C LYS A 52 -4.36 -23.83 -40.08
N THR A 53 -4.56 -23.48 -38.81
CA THR A 53 -4.13 -22.16 -38.28
C THR A 53 -2.65 -22.15 -37.96
N ALA A 54 -2.11 -20.98 -37.58
CA ALA A 54 -0.68 -20.77 -37.42
C ALA A 54 -0.04 -21.66 -36.33
N GLU A 55 -0.77 -21.93 -35.24
CA GLU A 55 -0.29 -22.71 -34.10
C GLU A 55 -1.08 -24.03 -33.90
N GLY A 56 -2.00 -24.33 -34.83
CA GLY A 56 -3.08 -25.30 -34.67
C GLY A 56 -2.69 -26.76 -34.50
N GLY A 57 -3.67 -27.55 -34.05
CA GLY A 57 -3.58 -29.00 -34.00
C GLY A 57 -2.83 -29.57 -32.80
N GLN A 58 -2.73 -28.81 -31.70
CA GLN A 58 -2.04 -29.22 -30.47
C GLN A 58 -2.85 -28.87 -29.22
N ILE A 59 -2.49 -29.49 -28.10
CA ILE A 59 -2.84 -29.04 -26.75
C ILE A 59 -1.56 -28.50 -26.10
N GLU A 60 -1.65 -27.29 -25.56
CA GLU A 60 -0.61 -26.64 -24.77
C GLU A 60 -0.92 -26.84 -23.28
N TRP A 61 0.09 -27.26 -22.52
CA TRP A 61 0.06 -27.27 -21.05
C TRP A 61 1.22 -26.46 -20.51
N GLY A 62 0.91 -25.47 -19.68
CA GLY A 62 1.86 -24.56 -19.04
C GLY A 62 1.86 -24.69 -17.53
N TYR A 63 3.04 -24.57 -16.91
CA TYR A 63 3.23 -24.78 -15.48
C TYR A 63 4.09 -23.66 -14.85
N TYR A 64 3.74 -23.23 -13.64
CA TYR A 64 4.57 -22.33 -12.83
C TYR A 64 5.13 -23.09 -11.62
N GLU A 65 6.46 -23.16 -11.52
CA GLU A 65 7.16 -23.94 -10.50
C GLU A 65 7.03 -23.31 -9.11
N GLU A 66 6.32 -23.98 -8.20
CA GLU A 66 5.93 -23.45 -6.89
C GLU A 66 7.04 -23.51 -5.84
N THR A 67 8.00 -24.43 -5.98
CA THR A 67 8.95 -24.76 -4.90
C THR A 67 10.37 -24.28 -5.17
N ASN A 68 10.84 -24.41 -6.42
CA ASN A 68 12.20 -24.05 -6.80
C ASN A 68 12.23 -23.36 -8.18
N PRO A 69 11.56 -22.20 -8.34
CA PRO A 69 11.51 -21.52 -9.62
C PRO A 69 12.92 -21.22 -10.13
N ARG A 70 13.16 -21.55 -11.41
CA ARG A 70 14.45 -21.37 -12.05
C ARG A 70 14.56 -19.94 -12.59
N LEU A 71 15.20 -19.07 -11.80
CA LEU A 71 15.53 -17.70 -12.21
C LEU A 71 16.68 -17.74 -13.22
N CYS A 72 16.60 -16.91 -14.25
CA CYS A 72 17.69 -16.71 -15.20
C CYS A 72 18.19 -15.28 -15.09
N HIS A 73 19.45 -15.10 -14.69
CA HIS A 73 20.02 -13.77 -14.66
C HIS A 73 20.15 -13.23 -16.09
N PRO A 74 19.82 -11.96 -16.38
CA PRO A 74 19.83 -11.42 -17.74
C PRO A 74 21.16 -11.56 -18.50
N ARG A 75 22.29 -11.65 -17.79
CA ARG A 75 23.62 -11.89 -18.38
C ARG A 75 23.83 -13.32 -18.88
N ASP A 76 22.98 -14.25 -18.44
CA ASP A 76 23.05 -15.67 -18.80
C ASP A 76 22.02 -16.03 -19.89
N LEU A 77 21.37 -15.01 -20.48
CA LEU A 77 20.49 -15.17 -21.61
C LEU A 77 21.32 -15.51 -22.85
N LEU A 78 20.94 -16.59 -23.52
CA LEU A 78 21.58 -17.04 -24.74
C LEU A 78 21.32 -16.06 -25.88
N GLU A 79 22.34 -15.83 -26.70
CA GLU A 79 22.16 -15.12 -27.96
C GLU A 79 21.38 -15.98 -28.96
N LYS A 80 20.81 -15.34 -29.98
CA LYS A 80 19.97 -16.04 -30.98
C LYS A 80 20.64 -17.25 -31.64
N HIS A 81 21.96 -17.21 -31.82
CA HIS A 81 22.72 -18.27 -32.48
C HIS A 81 23.12 -19.41 -31.52
N GLU A 82 22.97 -19.20 -30.21
CA GLU A 82 23.24 -20.18 -29.16
C GLU A 82 21.96 -20.92 -28.75
N ALA A 83 20.80 -20.26 -28.89
CA ALA A 83 19.51 -20.83 -28.55
C ALA A 83 18.98 -21.82 -29.61
N ARG A 84 18.38 -22.93 -29.16
CA ARG A 84 17.75 -23.95 -30.03
C ARG A 84 16.55 -23.39 -30.81
N LEU A 85 15.72 -22.59 -30.16
CA LEU A 85 14.52 -21.97 -30.76
C LEU A 85 14.65 -20.45 -30.82
N SER A 86 14.73 -19.80 -29.66
CA SER A 86 14.97 -18.36 -29.53
C SER A 86 15.53 -18.03 -28.13
N PRO A 87 16.13 -16.84 -27.92
CA PRO A 87 16.63 -16.42 -26.61
C PRO A 87 15.61 -16.49 -25.47
N SER A 88 14.32 -16.37 -25.77
CA SER A 88 13.22 -16.46 -24.80
C SER A 88 12.68 -17.88 -24.61
N GLN A 89 13.21 -18.88 -25.31
CA GLN A 89 12.76 -20.27 -25.29
C GLN A 89 13.95 -21.17 -24.96
N ARG A 90 14.20 -21.33 -23.66
CA ARG A 90 15.29 -22.12 -23.11
C ARG A 90 14.94 -23.60 -23.15
N ASP A 91 15.94 -24.46 -23.02
CA ASP A 91 15.70 -25.90 -22.99
C ASP A 91 14.93 -26.30 -21.72
N LEU A 92 13.92 -27.14 -21.92
CA LEU A 92 13.12 -27.71 -20.85
C LEU A 92 13.79 -28.99 -20.35
N ASP A 93 13.97 -29.07 -19.05
CA ASP A 93 14.35 -30.29 -18.37
C ASP A 93 13.09 -31.04 -17.95
N MET A 94 12.88 -32.24 -18.47
CA MET A 94 11.66 -33.00 -18.17
C MET A 94 11.49 -33.28 -16.68
N GLU A 95 12.59 -33.49 -15.93
CA GLU A 95 12.51 -33.72 -14.48
C GLU A 95 11.86 -32.55 -13.74
N GLN A 96 11.93 -31.33 -14.30
CA GLN A 96 11.27 -30.13 -13.76
C GLN A 96 9.75 -30.27 -13.67
N ILE A 97 9.15 -31.00 -14.62
CA ILE A 97 7.69 -31.02 -14.80
C ILE A 97 7.04 -32.39 -14.61
N MET A 98 7.81 -33.46 -14.40
CA MET A 98 7.24 -34.82 -14.34
C MET A 98 6.08 -34.94 -13.34
N ALA A 99 6.30 -34.57 -12.08
CA ALA A 99 5.27 -34.67 -11.04
C ALA A 99 4.02 -33.80 -11.31
N PRO A 100 4.13 -32.49 -11.64
CA PRO A 100 2.94 -31.69 -11.97
C PRO A 100 2.26 -32.14 -13.27
N LEU A 101 3.00 -32.65 -14.25
CA LEU A 101 2.44 -33.18 -15.48
C LEU A 101 1.64 -34.48 -15.24
N GLU A 102 2.14 -35.38 -14.39
CA GLU A 102 1.40 -36.58 -13.97
C GLU A 102 0.05 -36.20 -13.35
N ARG A 103 0.03 -35.23 -12.42
CA ARG A 103 -1.22 -34.70 -11.84
C ARG A 103 -2.14 -34.08 -12.89
N ALA A 104 -1.57 -33.38 -13.88
CA ALA A 104 -2.34 -32.82 -14.98
C ALA A 104 -2.96 -33.91 -15.89
N MET A 105 -2.27 -35.02 -16.11
CA MET A 105 -2.81 -36.18 -16.84
C MET A 105 -3.93 -36.88 -16.07
N GLU A 106 -3.85 -36.95 -14.73
CA GLU A 106 -4.95 -37.46 -13.90
C GLU A 106 -6.21 -36.61 -14.02
N LEU A 107 -6.06 -35.28 -14.02
CA LEU A 107 -7.17 -34.33 -14.18
C LEU A 107 -7.69 -34.29 -15.63
N THR A 108 -6.79 -34.32 -16.61
CA THR A 108 -7.08 -34.22 -18.04
C THR A 108 -6.41 -35.36 -18.82
N PRO A 109 -7.05 -36.56 -18.89
CA PRO A 109 -6.44 -37.76 -19.46
C PRO A 109 -5.94 -37.64 -20.90
N ILE A 110 -6.51 -36.72 -21.69
CA ILE A 110 -6.10 -36.48 -23.08
C ILE A 110 -4.61 -36.12 -23.22
N LEU A 111 -3.99 -35.50 -22.20
CA LEU A 111 -2.55 -35.22 -22.20
C LEU A 111 -1.69 -36.49 -22.24
N GLY A 112 -2.18 -37.59 -21.64
CA GLY A 112 -1.53 -38.90 -21.68
C GLY A 112 -1.88 -39.74 -22.91
N GLU A 113 -2.94 -39.37 -23.63
CA GLU A 113 -3.37 -40.05 -24.86
C GLU A 113 -2.68 -39.48 -26.11
N LEU A 114 -2.38 -38.18 -26.11
CA LEU A 114 -1.68 -37.50 -27.19
C LEU A 114 -0.15 -37.68 -27.10
N GLY A 115 0.54 -37.56 -28.24
CA GLY A 115 2.00 -37.63 -28.27
C GLY A 115 2.62 -36.33 -27.77
N TYR A 116 3.60 -36.42 -26.86
CA TYR A 116 4.42 -35.28 -26.43
C TYR A 116 5.32 -34.78 -27.57
N ASN A 117 5.32 -33.48 -27.81
CA ASN A 117 6.12 -32.83 -28.83
C ASN A 117 7.34 -32.13 -28.21
N GLU A 118 8.45 -32.87 -28.11
CA GLU A 118 9.72 -32.37 -27.57
C GLU A 118 10.25 -31.16 -28.35
N GLY A 119 10.12 -31.18 -29.68
CA GLY A 119 10.63 -30.11 -30.55
C GLY A 119 9.99 -28.75 -30.27
N HIS A 120 8.72 -28.74 -29.86
CA HIS A 120 7.96 -27.53 -29.55
C HIS A 120 7.89 -27.20 -28.06
N SER A 121 8.33 -28.10 -27.17
CA SER A 121 8.30 -27.88 -25.73
C SER A 121 9.59 -27.19 -25.26
N PHE A 122 9.47 -26.24 -24.33
CA PHE A 122 10.58 -25.38 -23.87
C PHE A 122 10.27 -24.72 -22.53
N ASN A 123 11.31 -24.16 -21.91
CA ASN A 123 11.18 -23.20 -20.82
C ASN A 123 11.05 -21.79 -21.40
N GLY A 124 9.84 -21.24 -21.40
CA GLY A 124 9.58 -19.87 -21.84
C GLY A 124 10.05 -18.88 -20.78
N LEU A 125 10.76 -17.84 -21.17
CA LEU A 125 11.12 -16.79 -20.23
C LEU A 125 9.95 -15.82 -20.01
N LEU A 126 9.57 -15.65 -18.74
CA LEU A 126 8.71 -14.55 -18.31
C LEU A 126 9.41 -13.69 -17.27
N GLN A 127 8.81 -12.56 -16.90
CA GLN A 127 9.38 -11.63 -15.93
C GLN A 127 8.53 -11.56 -14.66
N VAL A 128 9.18 -11.55 -13.51
CA VAL A 128 8.57 -11.23 -12.21
C VAL A 128 9.33 -10.08 -11.55
N THR A 129 8.64 -9.29 -10.75
CA THR A 129 9.22 -8.18 -9.98
C THR A 129 9.30 -8.50 -8.50
N THR A 130 10.01 -7.66 -7.74
CA THR A 130 10.18 -7.82 -6.29
C THR A 130 8.90 -7.69 -5.46
N ASP A 131 7.81 -7.22 -6.08
CA ASP A 131 6.48 -7.10 -5.48
C ASP A 131 5.37 -7.80 -6.28
N GLY A 132 5.70 -8.41 -7.42
CA GLY A 132 4.76 -9.15 -8.27
C GLY A 132 3.92 -8.29 -9.23
N GLY A 133 3.98 -6.96 -9.13
CA GLY A 133 3.30 -6.05 -10.04
C GLY A 133 4.16 -5.68 -11.25
N PRO A 134 3.55 -5.23 -12.37
CA PRO A 134 4.28 -4.59 -13.47
C PRO A 134 5.13 -3.41 -12.98
N SER A 135 6.14 -3.03 -13.76
CA SER A 135 6.99 -1.87 -13.47
C SER A 135 7.08 -0.96 -14.68
N MET A 136 6.44 0.20 -14.60
CA MET A 136 6.24 1.16 -15.68
C MET A 136 6.49 2.58 -15.20
N GLY A 137 7.06 3.43 -16.03
CA GLY A 137 7.26 4.86 -15.70
C GLY A 137 8.60 5.40 -16.15
N GLU A 138 8.80 6.71 -15.93
CA GLU A 138 10.07 7.38 -16.23
C GLU A 138 11.18 6.85 -15.30
N SER A 139 12.38 6.70 -15.86
CA SER A 139 13.60 6.35 -15.13
C SER A 139 13.84 7.30 -13.95
N GLN A 140 14.26 6.74 -12.82
CA GLN A 140 14.62 7.50 -11.63
C GLN A 140 15.94 8.26 -11.82
N LYS A 141 16.82 7.79 -12.74
CA LYS A 141 18.13 8.39 -13.02
C LYS A 141 18.20 9.25 -14.28
N VAL A 142 17.45 8.93 -15.32
CA VAL A 142 17.58 9.56 -16.66
C VAL A 142 16.25 10.11 -17.15
N ARG A 143 16.18 11.41 -17.41
CA ARG A 143 14.99 12.05 -18.01
C ARG A 143 14.73 11.54 -19.42
N GLY A 144 13.46 11.35 -19.76
CA GLY A 144 12.99 10.92 -21.07
C GLY A 144 13.20 9.44 -21.37
N LEU A 145 13.83 8.67 -20.49
CA LEU A 145 13.88 7.20 -20.58
C LEU A 145 12.71 6.62 -19.80
N TRP A 146 11.94 5.75 -20.43
CA TRP A 146 10.76 5.10 -19.84
C TRP A 146 10.90 3.58 -19.85
N TYR A 147 10.38 2.95 -18.80
CA TYR A 147 10.29 1.51 -18.69
C TYR A 147 8.83 1.05 -18.81
N ALA A 148 8.64 -0.12 -19.41
CA ALA A 148 7.40 -0.91 -19.36
C ALA A 148 7.77 -2.39 -19.35
N VAL A 149 7.99 -2.93 -18.16
CA VAL A 149 8.52 -4.30 -17.96
C VAL A 149 7.62 -5.11 -17.04
N ALA A 150 7.77 -6.45 -17.10
CA ALA A 150 6.95 -7.41 -16.37
C ALA A 150 5.44 -7.29 -16.66
N ILE A 151 5.09 -7.21 -17.94
CA ILE A 151 3.71 -7.09 -18.41
C ILE A 151 3.29 -8.42 -19.05
N TRP A 152 2.21 -9.01 -18.55
CA TRP A 152 1.61 -10.20 -19.15
C TRP A 152 0.97 -9.87 -20.50
N VAL A 153 0.97 -10.84 -21.43
CA VAL A 153 0.35 -10.68 -22.76
C VAL A 153 -1.10 -10.19 -22.65
N LYS A 154 -1.87 -10.73 -21.71
CA LYS A 154 -3.28 -10.33 -21.47
C LYS A 154 -3.44 -8.86 -21.10
N ASP A 155 -2.43 -8.26 -20.47
CA ASP A 155 -2.47 -6.88 -19.98
C ASP A 155 -1.79 -5.91 -20.97
N GLY A 156 -1.09 -6.43 -21.98
CA GLY A 156 -0.29 -5.67 -22.95
C GLY A 156 -1.01 -4.46 -23.57
N PRO A 157 -2.21 -4.63 -24.16
CA PRO A 157 -2.95 -3.50 -24.75
C PRO A 157 -3.31 -2.42 -23.73
N GLY A 158 -3.72 -2.81 -22.52
CA GLY A 158 -4.07 -1.87 -21.44
C GLY A 158 -2.85 -1.10 -20.94
N MET A 159 -1.76 -1.80 -20.65
CA MET A 159 -0.51 -1.18 -20.20
C MET A 159 0.11 -0.29 -21.28
N GLY A 160 0.02 -0.69 -22.55
CA GLY A 160 0.44 0.13 -23.70
C GLY A 160 -0.31 1.46 -23.77
N LYS A 161 -1.63 1.45 -23.52
CA LYS A 161 -2.43 2.67 -23.40
C LYS A 161 -1.96 3.53 -22.22
N LEU A 162 -1.80 2.92 -21.03
CA LEU A 162 -1.44 3.67 -19.82
C LEU A 162 -0.08 4.37 -19.96
N ILE A 163 0.94 3.70 -20.48
CA ILE A 163 2.24 4.36 -20.67
C ILE A 163 2.20 5.44 -21.74
N ALA A 164 1.41 5.24 -22.81
CA ALA A 164 1.22 6.27 -23.83
C ALA A 164 0.57 7.52 -23.25
N ASP A 165 -0.57 7.38 -22.56
CA ASP A 165 -1.25 8.49 -21.87
C ASP A 165 -0.28 9.19 -20.91
N TRP A 166 0.48 8.42 -20.13
CA TRP A 166 1.40 8.99 -19.15
C TRP A 166 2.53 9.79 -19.78
N MET A 167 3.10 9.29 -20.89
CA MET A 167 4.16 9.97 -21.62
C MET A 167 3.68 11.25 -22.33
N THR A 168 2.43 11.27 -22.83
CA THR A 168 1.92 12.41 -23.59
C THR A 168 1.19 13.44 -22.73
N ASP A 169 0.43 12.98 -21.74
CA ASP A 169 -0.51 13.80 -20.97
C ASP A 169 -0.02 14.01 -19.52
N GLY A 170 1.09 13.37 -19.12
CA GLY A 170 1.65 13.47 -17.77
C GLY A 170 0.85 12.72 -16.69
N ARG A 171 -0.21 11.99 -17.08
CA ARG A 171 -1.08 11.24 -16.17
C ARG A 171 -1.74 10.05 -16.85
N THR A 172 -2.37 9.19 -16.05
CA THR A 172 -3.14 8.03 -16.50
C THR A 172 -4.64 8.20 -16.18
N ALA A 173 -5.48 7.41 -16.84
CA ALA A 173 -6.93 7.40 -16.61
C ALA A 173 -7.35 6.67 -15.32
N ILE A 174 -6.52 5.73 -14.85
CA ILE A 174 -6.65 5.04 -13.56
C ILE A 174 -5.41 5.31 -12.73
N ASP A 175 -5.48 5.14 -11.41
CA ASP A 175 -4.31 5.32 -10.55
C ASP A 175 -3.16 4.35 -10.89
N HIS A 176 -1.94 4.87 -11.01
CA HIS A 176 -0.75 4.13 -11.46
C HIS A 176 0.22 3.78 -10.31
N HIS A 177 -0.10 4.03 -9.05
CA HIS A 177 0.86 3.93 -7.95
C HIS A 177 1.49 2.54 -7.82
N GLN A 178 0.73 1.48 -8.12
CA GLN A 178 1.18 0.08 -8.04
C GLN A 178 2.07 -0.35 -9.20
N ILE A 179 2.00 0.36 -10.33
CA ILE A 179 2.83 0.06 -11.51
C ILE A 179 4.00 1.01 -11.64
N ASP A 180 3.98 2.16 -10.98
CA ASP A 180 5.02 3.20 -11.06
C ASP A 180 6.41 2.64 -10.68
N TYR A 181 7.39 2.74 -11.58
CA TYR A 181 8.78 2.36 -11.33
C TYR A 181 9.42 3.19 -10.21
N SER A 182 8.97 4.42 -10.00
CA SER A 182 9.46 5.28 -8.93
C SER A 182 9.01 4.84 -7.53
N ARG A 183 8.14 3.82 -7.41
CA ARG A 183 7.72 3.25 -6.10
C ARG A 183 8.84 2.52 -5.36
N PHE A 184 9.87 2.09 -6.08
CA PHE A 184 10.95 1.29 -5.50
C PHE A 184 12.00 2.16 -4.81
N TYR A 185 12.30 1.80 -3.56
CA TYR A 185 13.46 2.31 -2.83
C TYR A 185 14.78 1.81 -3.45
N PRO A 186 15.89 2.54 -3.25
CA PRO A 186 17.20 2.14 -3.79
C PRO A 186 17.68 0.75 -3.37
N HIS A 187 17.32 0.26 -2.18
CA HIS A 187 17.71 -1.09 -1.74
C HIS A 187 16.94 -2.19 -2.50
N GLN A 188 15.74 -1.89 -3.00
CA GLN A 188 14.90 -2.86 -3.71
C GLN A 188 15.42 -3.18 -5.12
N THR A 189 16.36 -2.37 -5.62
CA THR A 189 17.02 -2.59 -6.90
C THR A 189 18.40 -3.26 -6.76
N GLN A 190 18.78 -3.69 -5.55
CA GLN A 190 20.02 -4.43 -5.33
C GLN A 190 19.89 -5.90 -5.73
N GLU A 191 20.93 -6.45 -6.34
CA GLU A 191 20.95 -7.79 -6.93
C GLU A 191 20.40 -8.90 -6.00
N GLN A 192 20.88 -8.97 -4.76
CA GLN A 192 20.41 -9.99 -3.81
C GLN A 192 18.94 -9.79 -3.41
N PHE A 193 18.50 -8.55 -3.23
CA PHE A 193 17.11 -8.25 -2.90
C PHE A 193 16.18 -8.65 -4.06
N ILE A 194 16.59 -8.33 -5.29
CA ILE A 194 15.89 -8.72 -6.50
C ILE A 194 15.77 -10.24 -6.57
N TRP A 195 16.88 -10.96 -6.42
CA TRP A 195 16.90 -12.42 -6.45
C TRP A 195 15.94 -13.01 -5.41
N ASP A 196 16.05 -12.58 -4.15
CA ASP A 196 15.28 -13.10 -3.04
C ASP A 196 13.77 -12.90 -3.23
N ARG A 197 13.36 -11.67 -3.58
CA ARG A 197 11.95 -11.31 -3.70
C ARG A 197 11.34 -11.87 -4.98
N CYS A 198 12.06 -11.81 -6.11
CA CYS A 198 11.58 -12.40 -7.36
C CYS A 198 11.43 -13.93 -7.25
N THR A 199 12.31 -14.61 -6.52
CA THR A 199 12.15 -16.04 -6.22
C THR A 199 10.82 -16.29 -5.51
N GLU A 200 10.54 -15.54 -4.44
CA GLU A 200 9.30 -15.74 -3.67
C GLU A 200 8.04 -15.34 -4.46
N THR A 201 8.12 -14.29 -5.29
CA THR A 201 7.04 -13.92 -6.22
C THR A 201 6.78 -15.04 -7.24
N ALA A 202 7.84 -15.63 -7.82
CA ALA A 202 7.72 -16.70 -8.79
C ALA A 202 7.06 -17.96 -8.22
N MET A 203 7.35 -18.27 -6.94
CA MET A 203 6.70 -19.38 -6.23
C MET A 203 5.18 -19.22 -6.09
N LYS A 204 4.66 -17.98 -6.15
CA LYS A 204 3.29 -17.62 -5.78
C LYS A 204 2.43 -17.17 -6.95
N VAL A 205 2.83 -17.43 -8.20
CA VAL A 205 2.10 -16.96 -9.39
C VAL A 205 0.65 -17.44 -9.38
N TYR A 206 0.40 -18.75 -9.19
CA TYR A 206 -0.95 -19.33 -9.12
C TYR A 206 -1.30 -19.98 -7.78
N ASN A 207 -0.31 -20.54 -7.07
CA ASN A 207 -0.52 -21.33 -5.85
C ASN A 207 0.65 -21.10 -4.88
N PRO A 208 0.42 -20.98 -3.55
CA PRO A 208 -0.87 -20.91 -2.87
C PRO A 208 -1.62 -19.60 -3.12
N ALA A 209 -2.90 -19.57 -2.76
CA ALA A 209 -3.63 -18.30 -2.64
C ALA A 209 -2.92 -17.37 -1.62
N VAL A 210 -2.52 -16.19 -2.09
CA VAL A 210 -1.74 -15.22 -1.31
C VAL A 210 -2.68 -14.28 -0.56
N HIS A 211 -2.50 -14.19 0.75
CA HIS A 211 -3.26 -13.26 1.57
C HIS A 211 -2.84 -11.80 1.28
N PRO A 212 -3.75 -10.81 1.26
CA PRO A 212 -3.38 -9.40 0.98
C PRO A 212 -2.36 -8.79 1.95
N ARG A 213 -2.23 -9.41 3.15
CA ARG A 213 -1.26 -9.04 4.19
C ARG A 213 -0.10 -10.03 4.30
N GLU A 214 0.10 -10.91 3.32
CA GLU A 214 1.17 -11.91 3.35
C GLU A 214 2.54 -11.21 3.34
N PRO A 215 3.33 -11.33 4.41
CA PRO A 215 4.67 -10.77 4.43
C PRO A 215 5.59 -11.62 3.55
N PHE A 216 6.62 -10.98 2.99
CA PHE A 216 7.70 -11.74 2.38
C PHE A 216 8.59 -12.36 3.45
N SER A 217 9.08 -13.57 3.16
CA SER A 217 10.01 -14.32 3.99
C SER A 217 11.47 -13.88 3.82
N LYS A 218 11.83 -13.40 2.62
CA LYS A 218 13.17 -12.89 2.28
C LYS A 218 13.16 -11.39 1.97
N GLY A 219 14.35 -10.79 1.79
CA GLY A 219 14.49 -9.33 1.62
C GLY A 219 14.06 -8.55 2.86
N ARG A 220 14.23 -9.14 4.05
CA ARG A 220 13.87 -8.58 5.36
C ARG A 220 15.06 -7.97 6.06
N ASN A 221 14.81 -7.23 7.14
CA ASN A 221 15.83 -6.62 7.99
C ASN A 221 16.76 -5.63 7.27
N ILE A 222 16.26 -4.96 6.23
CA ILE A 222 17.03 -3.94 5.51
C ILE A 222 17.22 -2.70 6.38
N ARG A 223 16.14 -2.25 7.03
CA ARG A 223 16.12 -1.13 7.97
C ARG A 223 15.51 -1.58 9.28
N ARG A 224 16.15 -1.16 10.37
CA ARG A 224 15.69 -1.40 11.75
C ARG A 224 15.70 -0.07 12.46
N SER A 225 14.74 0.15 13.36
CA SER A 225 14.74 1.31 14.24
C SER A 225 15.83 1.16 15.31
N PRO A 226 16.23 2.24 16.00
CA PRO A 226 17.09 2.13 17.18
C PRO A 226 16.40 1.38 18.33
N PHE A 227 15.08 1.16 18.24
CA PHE A 227 14.26 0.45 19.24
C PHE A 227 14.13 -1.05 18.96
N TRP A 228 14.63 -1.53 17.81
CA TRP A 228 14.42 -2.89 17.33
C TRP A 228 14.68 -3.98 18.37
N GLU A 229 15.82 -3.93 19.06
CA GLU A 229 16.16 -4.94 20.08
C GLU A 229 15.17 -4.88 21.26
N ARG A 230 14.68 -3.69 21.66
CA ARG A 230 13.65 -3.54 22.70
C ARG A 230 12.31 -4.08 22.22
N GLU A 231 11.91 -3.79 20.99
CA GLU A 231 10.68 -4.31 20.40
C GLU A 231 10.72 -5.86 20.29
N LYS A 232 11.89 -6.43 19.99
CA LYS A 232 12.11 -7.87 19.97
C LYS A 232 12.04 -8.49 21.37
N GLU A 233 12.65 -7.86 22.39
CA GLU A 233 12.54 -8.27 23.80
C GLU A 233 11.08 -8.29 24.28
N LEU A 234 10.23 -7.41 23.74
CA LEU A 234 8.79 -7.37 24.00
C LEU A 234 7.98 -8.41 23.20
N GLY A 235 8.64 -9.19 22.35
CA GLY A 235 7.99 -10.16 21.47
C GLY A 235 7.18 -9.50 20.35
N GLY A 236 7.76 -8.49 19.69
CA GLY A 236 7.13 -7.78 18.57
C GLY A 236 6.75 -8.71 17.41
N TYR A 237 5.53 -8.54 16.90
CA TYR A 237 5.02 -9.25 15.72
C TYR A 237 5.34 -8.46 14.45
N PHE A 238 6.41 -8.82 13.74
CA PHE A 238 7.01 -7.95 12.71
C PHE A 238 6.57 -8.24 11.27
N MET A 239 6.09 -7.21 10.58
CA MET A 239 5.98 -7.15 9.11
C MET A 239 6.81 -5.98 8.55
N GLU A 240 7.10 -5.99 7.26
CA GLU A 240 8.01 -5.03 6.61
C GLU A 240 7.26 -4.06 5.70
N LEU A 241 7.73 -2.81 5.64
CA LEU A 241 7.36 -1.84 4.61
C LEU A 241 8.50 -0.84 4.38
N GLY A 242 8.86 -0.58 3.12
CA GLY A 242 9.92 0.38 2.75
C GLY A 242 11.30 0.00 3.31
N GLY A 243 11.54 -1.29 3.51
CA GLY A 243 12.71 -1.89 4.15
C GLY A 243 12.63 -1.95 5.68
N TRP A 244 11.68 -1.26 6.31
CA TRP A 244 11.57 -1.16 7.77
C TRP A 244 10.81 -2.33 8.37
N GLU A 245 11.39 -2.93 9.40
CA GLU A 245 10.68 -3.87 10.26
C GLU A 245 9.74 -3.13 11.24
N ARG A 246 8.45 -3.50 11.26
CA ARG A 246 7.40 -2.83 12.04
C ARG A 246 6.64 -3.81 12.92
N ALA A 247 6.63 -3.58 14.23
CA ALA A 247 5.84 -4.40 15.16
C ALA A 247 4.34 -4.04 15.03
N HIS A 248 3.50 -5.00 14.66
CA HIS A 248 2.05 -4.85 14.59
C HIS A 248 1.35 -5.03 15.95
N GLY A 249 2.06 -5.60 16.93
CA GLY A 249 1.66 -5.73 18.33
C GLY A 249 2.78 -6.41 19.10
N TYR A 250 2.66 -6.54 20.42
CA TYR A 250 3.68 -7.13 21.28
C TYR A 250 3.14 -8.29 22.11
N ALA A 251 3.81 -9.43 22.09
CA ALA A 251 3.44 -10.59 22.92
C ALA A 251 3.44 -10.25 24.43
N ALA A 252 4.33 -9.36 24.88
CA ALA A 252 4.35 -8.89 26.28
C ALA A 252 3.03 -8.26 26.76
N ASN A 253 2.20 -7.78 25.83
CA ASN A 253 0.91 -7.16 26.12
C ASN A 253 -0.27 -8.15 26.11
N GLU A 254 -0.05 -9.45 25.91
CA GLU A 254 -1.15 -10.43 25.83
C GLU A 254 -1.97 -10.54 27.11
N HIS A 255 -1.40 -10.21 28.27
CA HIS A 255 -2.12 -10.08 29.54
C HIS A 255 -3.27 -9.05 29.48
N LEU A 256 -3.25 -8.10 28.55
CA LEU A 256 -4.35 -7.15 28.34
C LEU A 256 -5.62 -7.85 27.82
N LEU A 257 -5.51 -9.05 27.23
CA LEU A 257 -6.66 -9.83 26.79
C LEU A 257 -7.48 -10.35 27.97
N ASP A 258 -6.91 -10.47 29.18
CA ASP A 258 -7.66 -10.79 30.39
C ASP A 258 -8.63 -9.65 30.76
N LYS A 259 -8.23 -8.40 30.50
CA LYS A 259 -9.04 -7.20 30.76
C LYS A 259 -10.00 -6.88 29.62
N TYR A 260 -9.55 -6.96 28.37
CA TYR A 260 -10.28 -6.48 27.19
C TYR A 260 -10.84 -7.57 26.29
N GLY A 261 -10.62 -8.85 26.60
CA GLY A 261 -10.96 -9.97 25.74
C GLY A 261 -12.44 -10.06 25.35
N ASN A 262 -13.35 -9.51 26.17
CA ASN A 262 -14.78 -9.41 25.87
C ASN A 262 -15.12 -8.39 24.76
N ARG A 263 -14.25 -7.42 24.50
CA ARG A 263 -14.38 -6.38 23.46
C ARG A 263 -13.47 -6.64 22.26
N VAL A 264 -12.56 -7.59 22.39
CA VAL A 264 -11.62 -7.98 21.35
C VAL A 264 -11.99 -9.37 20.87
N PRO A 265 -12.78 -9.51 19.78
CA PRO A 265 -13.26 -10.81 19.35
C PRO A 265 -12.13 -11.73 18.91
N VAL A 266 -12.37 -13.04 19.03
CA VAL A 266 -11.55 -14.06 18.37
C VAL A 266 -12.04 -14.16 16.92
N ARG A 267 -11.09 -14.17 15.97
CA ARG A 267 -11.39 -14.37 14.55
C ARG A 267 -11.27 -15.86 14.27
N GLU A 268 -12.40 -16.57 14.21
CA GLU A 268 -12.42 -18.04 14.03
C GLU A 268 -12.07 -18.44 12.60
N ASN A 269 -12.43 -17.61 11.61
CA ASN A 269 -12.07 -17.84 10.22
C ASN A 269 -10.55 -17.63 10.01
N GLU A 270 -9.90 -18.63 9.39
CA GLU A 270 -8.44 -18.64 9.19
C GLU A 270 -7.97 -17.45 8.36
N TRP A 271 -8.66 -17.14 7.25
CA TRP A 271 -8.29 -16.04 6.37
C TRP A 271 -8.39 -14.69 7.07
N ASP A 272 -9.49 -14.47 7.78
CA ASP A 272 -9.74 -13.23 8.54
C ASP A 272 -8.73 -13.04 9.71
N ASN A 273 -8.17 -14.14 10.23
CA ASN A 273 -7.20 -14.15 11.33
C ASN A 273 -5.73 -14.12 10.86
N ARG A 274 -5.45 -14.44 9.60
CA ARG A 274 -4.09 -14.54 9.08
C ARG A 274 -3.40 -13.17 9.10
N HIS A 275 -2.18 -13.12 9.62
CA HIS A 275 -1.37 -11.89 9.78
C HIS A 275 -2.07 -10.78 10.59
N PHE A 276 -2.95 -11.20 11.51
CA PHE A 276 -3.57 -10.37 12.53
C PHE A 276 -3.22 -10.90 13.91
N TRP A 277 -2.85 -10.00 14.83
CA TRP A 277 -2.56 -10.34 16.21
C TRP A 277 -3.61 -9.70 17.11
N ARG A 278 -4.37 -10.55 17.81
CA ARG A 278 -5.49 -10.13 18.66
C ARG A 278 -5.07 -9.11 19.72
N VAL A 279 -3.84 -9.22 20.24
CA VAL A 279 -3.28 -8.30 21.22
C VAL A 279 -3.29 -6.83 20.76
N SER A 280 -3.12 -6.57 19.46
CA SER A 280 -3.11 -5.20 18.92
C SER A 280 -4.41 -4.43 19.16
N ASN A 281 -5.54 -5.15 19.19
CA ASN A 281 -6.84 -4.55 19.55
C ASN A 281 -6.99 -4.32 21.06
N ALA A 282 -6.31 -5.11 21.90
CA ALA A 282 -6.25 -4.86 23.33
C ALA A 282 -5.35 -3.67 23.66
N GLU A 283 -4.20 -3.55 22.97
CA GLU A 283 -3.31 -2.39 23.03
C GLU A 283 -4.03 -1.10 22.65
N HIS A 284 -4.84 -1.14 21.58
CA HIS A 284 -5.72 -0.04 21.18
C HIS A 284 -6.61 0.43 22.34
N LEU A 285 -7.29 -0.50 23.03
CA LEU A 285 -8.19 -0.17 24.13
C LEU A 285 -7.42 0.34 25.36
N ALA A 286 -6.26 -0.23 25.66
CA ALA A 286 -5.39 0.25 26.74
C ALA A 286 -4.90 1.68 26.49
N MET A 287 -4.44 2.00 25.28
CA MET A 287 -4.05 3.36 24.89
C MET A 287 -5.23 4.34 25.02
N SER A 288 -6.44 3.90 24.68
CA SER A 288 -7.67 4.72 24.79
C SER A 288 -8.01 5.11 26.22
N GLU A 289 -7.67 4.26 27.19
CA GLU A 289 -7.96 4.48 28.62
C GLU A 289 -6.83 5.21 29.34
N ASP A 290 -5.60 5.20 28.80
CA ASP A 290 -4.42 5.72 29.47
C ASP A 290 -3.44 6.43 28.50
N CYS A 291 -2.31 5.78 28.17
CA CYS A 291 -1.29 6.30 27.28
C CYS A 291 -0.49 5.13 26.70
N GLY A 292 -0.11 5.26 25.44
CA GLY A 292 0.84 4.36 24.81
C GLY A 292 1.84 5.07 23.91
N ILE A 293 2.93 4.37 23.59
CA ILE A 293 3.93 4.80 22.62
C ILE A 293 3.99 3.86 21.42
N VAL A 294 4.31 4.36 20.24
CA VAL A 294 4.47 3.57 19.00
C VAL A 294 5.70 4.01 18.23
N ASN A 295 6.42 3.04 17.67
CA ASN A 295 7.54 3.28 16.78
C ASN A 295 7.04 3.71 15.39
N LEU A 296 7.36 4.94 15.01
CA LEU A 296 7.03 5.56 13.72
C LEU A 296 8.28 5.90 12.90
N SER A 297 9.40 5.22 13.16
CA SER A 297 10.66 5.40 12.42
C SER A 297 10.54 5.07 10.93
N HIS A 298 9.42 4.49 10.51
CA HIS A 298 9.17 4.02 9.15
C HIS A 298 8.60 5.10 8.22
N PHE A 299 8.44 6.35 8.66
CA PHE A 299 8.11 7.44 7.73
C PHE A 299 9.23 7.63 6.71
N SER A 300 8.87 7.97 5.48
CA SER A 300 9.83 8.52 4.54
C SER A 300 9.98 10.02 4.81
N MET A 301 11.21 10.51 4.91
CA MET A 301 11.46 11.90 5.31
C MET A 301 12.42 12.61 4.36
N TYR A 302 12.08 13.85 4.00
CA TYR A 302 12.85 14.65 3.07
C TYR A 302 13.11 16.04 3.61
N ASP A 303 14.35 16.50 3.54
CA ASP A 303 14.68 17.92 3.74
C ASP A 303 14.71 18.62 2.38
N VAL A 304 13.94 19.70 2.24
CA VAL A 304 13.90 20.60 1.07
C VAL A 304 14.58 21.90 1.46
N GLU A 305 15.75 22.13 0.87
CA GLU A 305 16.69 23.21 1.20
C GLU A 305 17.02 24.04 -0.04
N GLY A 306 17.66 25.21 0.15
CA GLY A 306 18.01 26.14 -0.93
C GLY A 306 17.12 27.39 -0.94
N PRO A 307 17.48 28.44 -1.70
CA PRO A 307 16.74 29.71 -1.69
C PRO A 307 15.26 29.55 -2.09
N ASP A 308 14.94 28.58 -2.96
CA ASP A 308 13.58 28.38 -3.48
C ASP A 308 12.76 27.31 -2.75
N HIS A 309 13.22 26.78 -1.60
CA HIS A 309 12.54 25.67 -0.91
C HIS A 309 11.07 25.96 -0.57
N VAL A 310 10.76 27.20 -0.17
CA VAL A 310 9.39 27.63 0.08
C VAL A 310 8.62 27.78 -1.22
N ALA A 311 9.24 28.29 -2.29
CA ALA A 311 8.59 28.49 -3.57
C ALA A 311 8.20 27.16 -4.23
N LEU A 312 9.09 26.16 -4.19
CA LEU A 312 8.78 24.80 -4.64
C LEU A 312 7.57 24.22 -3.87
N LEU A 313 7.60 24.26 -2.53
CA LEU A 313 6.53 23.67 -1.74
C LEU A 313 5.23 24.48 -1.80
N GLU A 314 5.29 25.81 -1.99
CA GLU A 314 4.11 26.60 -2.33
C GLU A 314 3.51 26.18 -3.68
N TRP A 315 4.32 25.86 -4.69
CA TRP A 315 3.79 25.37 -5.96
C TRP A 315 3.17 23.98 -5.84
N LEU A 316 3.83 23.08 -5.12
CA LEU A 316 3.42 21.68 -5.03
C LEU A 316 2.22 21.45 -4.10
N CYS A 317 2.18 22.13 -2.96
CA CYS A 317 1.22 21.84 -1.90
C CYS A 317 -0.07 22.64 -2.08
N ALA A 318 -1.23 22.00 -1.92
CA ALA A 318 -2.51 22.71 -1.90
C ALA A 318 -2.66 23.65 -0.66
N ALA A 319 -1.95 23.35 0.44
CA ALA A 319 -1.90 24.22 1.62
C ALA A 319 -0.89 25.35 1.44
N LYS A 320 -1.08 26.43 2.21
CA LYS A 320 -0.10 27.51 2.32
C LYS A 320 1.07 27.05 3.19
N ILE A 321 2.29 27.15 2.66
CA ILE A 321 3.54 26.74 3.30
C ILE A 321 4.34 27.97 3.78
N GLY A 322 4.45 29.00 2.95
CA GLY A 322 5.25 30.20 3.19
C GLY A 322 4.67 31.17 4.22
N GLY A 323 5.50 32.17 4.55
CA GLY A 323 5.23 33.21 5.54
C GLY A 323 5.78 32.88 6.93
N ASP A 324 6.28 33.90 7.63
CA ASP A 324 6.99 33.74 8.90
C ASP A 324 6.13 33.11 10.01
N ASN A 325 4.82 33.36 9.96
CA ASN A 325 3.86 32.76 10.89
C ASN A 325 3.75 31.23 10.76
N ASN A 326 4.29 30.61 9.71
CA ASN A 326 4.34 29.17 9.54
C ASN A 326 5.64 28.54 10.04
N ILE A 327 6.68 29.33 10.34
CA ILE A 327 7.92 28.79 10.91
C ILE A 327 7.60 28.15 12.27
N GLY A 328 8.05 26.90 12.46
CA GLY A 328 7.74 26.09 13.64
C GLY A 328 6.35 25.46 13.63
N LYS A 329 5.72 25.28 12.47
CA LYS A 329 4.42 24.61 12.34
C LYS A 329 4.47 23.39 11.42
N GLY A 330 3.64 22.41 11.75
CA GLY A 330 3.36 21.26 10.91
C GLY A 330 2.12 21.50 10.07
N ILE A 331 2.18 21.20 8.78
CA ILE A 331 1.15 21.52 7.80
C ILE A 331 0.82 20.24 7.03
N TYR A 332 -0.29 19.60 7.38
CA TYR A 332 -0.84 18.52 6.57
C TYR A 332 -1.33 19.07 5.22
N THR A 333 -0.88 18.47 4.13
CA THR A 333 -1.15 18.94 2.78
C THR A 333 -1.06 17.81 1.75
N HIS A 334 -1.29 18.17 0.49
CA HIS A 334 -1.44 17.24 -0.62
C HIS A 334 -0.75 17.81 -1.85
N PHE A 335 -0.18 16.93 -2.66
CA PHE A 335 0.10 17.23 -4.07
C PHE A 335 -1.16 16.94 -4.89
N LEU A 336 -1.50 17.85 -5.79
CA LEU A 336 -2.48 17.59 -6.83
C LEU A 336 -1.79 17.46 -8.18
N ASP A 337 -2.40 16.70 -9.10
CA ASP A 337 -2.04 16.75 -10.51
C ASP A 337 -2.67 17.97 -11.20
N GLU A 338 -2.35 18.17 -12.49
CA GLU A 338 -2.86 19.32 -13.25
C GLU A 338 -4.39 19.32 -13.41
N GLU A 339 -5.03 18.16 -13.26
CA GLU A 339 -6.48 18.00 -13.25
C GLU A 339 -7.07 18.15 -11.84
N GLY A 340 -6.27 18.48 -10.82
CA GLY A 340 -6.74 18.71 -9.45
C GLY A 340 -7.07 17.42 -8.67
N MET A 341 -6.62 16.25 -9.14
CA MET A 341 -6.78 14.98 -8.44
C MET A 341 -5.66 14.75 -7.43
N VAL A 342 -5.92 13.98 -6.38
CA VAL A 342 -4.97 13.76 -5.28
C VAL A 342 -3.85 12.83 -5.73
N ARG A 343 -2.60 13.31 -5.69
CA ARG A 343 -1.41 12.50 -5.98
C ARG A 343 -0.72 11.96 -4.74
N ALA A 344 -0.73 12.76 -3.67
CA ALA A 344 0.01 12.49 -2.45
C ALA A 344 -0.64 13.19 -1.25
N ASP A 345 -0.45 12.63 -0.06
CA ASP A 345 -0.66 13.31 1.21
C ASP A 345 0.56 13.18 2.12
N PHE A 346 0.88 14.24 2.87
CA PHE A 346 2.04 14.26 3.76
C PHE A 346 1.96 15.46 4.70
N THR A 347 2.87 15.52 5.66
CA THR A 347 3.02 16.70 6.53
C THR A 347 4.32 17.44 6.24
N VAL A 348 4.23 18.77 6.11
CA VAL A 348 5.40 19.65 6.03
C VAL A 348 5.66 20.30 7.39
N ILE A 349 6.83 20.09 7.97
CA ILE A 349 7.37 20.89 9.06
C ILE A 349 8.12 22.07 8.46
N ARG A 350 7.57 23.27 8.60
CA ARG A 350 8.21 24.50 8.14
C ARG A 350 9.25 24.95 9.17
N MET A 351 10.53 24.71 8.88
CA MET A 351 11.65 25.25 9.69
C MET A 351 12.00 26.66 9.21
N ALA A 352 13.03 27.31 9.75
CA ALA A 352 13.40 28.66 9.33
C ALA A 352 14.18 28.65 7.99
N ASP A 353 15.10 27.71 7.88
CA ASP A 353 16.09 27.53 6.82
C ASP A 353 15.67 26.50 5.77
N ARG A 354 14.72 25.62 6.09
CA ARG A 354 14.26 24.53 5.23
C ARG A 354 12.81 24.15 5.49
N CYS A 355 12.33 23.18 4.72
CA CYS A 355 11.10 22.44 5.02
C CYS A 355 11.42 20.96 5.13
N ARG A 356 10.88 20.30 6.14
CA ARG A 356 10.94 18.84 6.25
C ARG A 356 9.61 18.22 5.89
N VAL A 357 9.60 17.33 4.92
CA VAL A 357 8.44 16.54 4.52
C VAL A 357 8.47 15.22 5.29
N ILE A 358 7.33 14.85 5.88
CA ILE A 358 7.10 13.55 6.54
C ILE A 358 5.99 12.86 5.77
N ASP A 359 6.32 11.75 5.16
CA ASP A 359 5.52 11.02 4.19
C ASP A 359 5.39 9.53 4.60
N GLY A 360 4.37 8.86 4.09
CA GLY A 360 4.18 7.43 4.27
C GLY A 360 5.27 6.61 3.56
N ALA A 361 5.73 5.52 4.20
CA ALA A 361 6.76 4.67 3.61
C ALA A 361 6.38 4.07 2.25
N ASP A 362 5.09 3.91 1.96
CA ASP A 362 4.58 3.32 0.72
C ASP A 362 4.51 4.31 -0.46
N ALA A 363 4.37 5.61 -0.18
CA ALA A 363 4.34 6.67 -1.19
C ALA A 363 5.70 7.35 -1.39
N GLY A 364 6.52 7.33 -0.34
CA GLY A 364 7.81 8.01 -0.23
C GLY A 364 8.60 8.13 -1.53
N PRO A 365 9.10 7.03 -2.11
CA PRO A 365 9.98 7.07 -3.26
C PRO A 365 9.38 7.84 -4.45
N ARG A 366 8.07 7.70 -4.70
CA ARG A 366 7.39 8.39 -5.81
C ARG A 366 7.32 9.89 -5.55
N ASP A 367 6.92 10.28 -4.35
CA ASP A 367 6.74 11.69 -3.99
C ASP A 367 8.08 12.42 -3.89
N PHE A 368 9.13 11.73 -3.44
CA PHE A 368 10.51 12.21 -3.52
C PHE A 368 10.93 12.51 -4.95
N ARG A 369 10.70 11.57 -5.87
CA ARG A 369 11.00 11.76 -7.29
C ARG A 369 10.18 12.90 -7.87
N TYR A 370 8.88 12.97 -7.59
CA TYR A 370 8.02 14.04 -8.08
C TYR A 370 8.50 15.44 -7.65
N MET A 371 8.93 15.60 -6.39
CA MET A 371 9.52 16.86 -5.91
C MET A 371 10.80 17.23 -6.68
N GLN A 372 11.74 16.29 -6.82
CA GLN A 372 12.99 16.52 -7.53
C GLN A 372 12.76 16.89 -9.00
N ARG A 373 11.82 16.19 -9.63
CA ARG A 373 11.47 16.34 -11.04
C ARG A 373 10.78 17.68 -11.28
N THR A 374 9.83 18.05 -10.43
CA THR A 374 9.17 19.37 -10.48
C THR A 374 10.17 20.51 -10.26
N ALA A 375 11.12 20.35 -9.32
CA ALA A 375 12.17 21.34 -9.10
C ALA A 375 13.01 21.59 -10.36
N GLN A 376 13.42 20.52 -11.04
CA GLN A 376 14.16 20.57 -12.30
C GLN A 376 13.35 21.25 -13.40
N ASP A 377 12.10 20.84 -13.59
CA ASP A 377 11.25 21.30 -14.70
C ASP A 377 10.87 22.78 -14.56
N LYS A 378 10.74 23.26 -13.32
CA LYS A 378 10.42 24.66 -13.03
C LYS A 378 11.64 25.54 -12.76
N GLY A 379 12.84 24.97 -12.75
CA GLY A 379 14.10 25.69 -12.55
C GLY A 379 14.26 26.27 -11.13
N PHE A 380 13.73 25.61 -10.12
CA PHE A 380 13.92 26.02 -8.72
C PHE A 380 15.34 25.65 -8.22
N ASP A 381 16.00 26.60 -7.56
CA ASP A 381 17.29 26.34 -6.89
C ASP A 381 17.04 25.73 -5.51
N VAL A 382 16.94 24.40 -5.49
CA VAL A 382 16.67 23.60 -4.31
C VAL A 382 17.44 22.29 -4.31
N THR A 383 17.71 21.77 -3.13
CA THR A 383 18.14 20.39 -2.91
C THR A 383 17.07 19.66 -2.11
N VAL A 384 16.62 18.50 -2.62
CA VAL A 384 15.71 17.59 -1.92
C VAL A 384 16.51 16.37 -1.48
N THR A 385 16.70 16.22 -0.17
CA THR A 385 17.54 15.18 0.44
C THR A 385 16.70 14.16 1.20
N ASP A 386 16.85 12.88 0.89
CA ASP A 386 16.31 11.80 1.72
C ASP A 386 17.07 11.72 3.06
N VAL A 387 16.33 11.90 4.14
CA VAL A 387 16.80 11.88 5.53
C VAL A 387 16.09 10.80 6.37
N THR A 388 15.41 9.86 5.72
CA THR A 388 14.65 8.75 6.33
C THR A 388 15.48 7.95 7.33
N GLU A 389 16.75 7.71 7.04
CA GLU A 389 17.65 6.94 7.93
C GLU A 389 18.42 7.82 8.93
N LYS A 390 18.24 9.15 8.87
CA LYS A 390 18.88 10.10 9.80
C LYS A 390 17.99 10.46 10.98
N TYR A 391 16.67 10.36 10.81
CA TYR A 391 15.69 10.73 11.82
C TYR A 391 14.74 9.58 12.10
N VAL A 392 14.24 9.54 13.32
CA VAL A 392 13.25 8.56 13.78
C VAL A 392 12.14 9.27 14.54
N THR A 393 11.00 8.60 14.61
CA THR A 393 9.81 9.16 15.25
C THR A 393 9.22 8.17 16.25
N ILE A 394 8.85 8.66 17.43
CA ILE A 394 8.00 7.95 18.39
C ILE A 394 6.69 8.72 18.50
N GLY A 395 5.56 8.06 18.31
CA GLY A 395 4.26 8.60 18.68
C GLY A 395 3.99 8.33 20.16
N ILE A 396 3.51 9.31 20.92
CA ILE A 396 2.99 9.14 22.28
C ILE A 396 1.59 9.72 22.37
N TRP A 397 0.59 8.88 22.65
CA TRP A 397 -0.81 9.27 22.59
C TRP A 397 -1.66 8.59 23.66
N GLY A 398 -2.78 9.24 23.97
CA GLY A 398 -3.77 8.80 24.96
C GLY A 398 -4.16 9.95 25.90
N PRO A 399 -5.27 9.82 26.64
CA PRO A 399 -5.71 10.85 27.59
C PRO A 399 -4.63 11.26 28.60
N ASN A 400 -3.72 10.37 28.97
CA ASN A 400 -2.63 10.63 29.92
C ASN A 400 -1.26 10.85 29.25
N ALA A 401 -1.20 11.08 27.94
CA ALA A 401 0.06 11.31 27.24
C ALA A 401 0.84 12.53 27.78
N ARG A 402 0.14 13.63 28.08
CA ARG A 402 0.77 14.85 28.64
C ARG A 402 1.41 14.57 29.99
N THR A 403 0.62 14.04 30.92
CA THR A 403 1.05 13.77 32.29
C THR A 403 2.16 12.71 32.33
N THR A 404 2.14 11.75 31.42
CA THR A 404 3.21 10.76 31.25
C THR A 404 4.49 11.39 30.72
N LEU A 405 4.41 12.18 29.65
CA LEU A 405 5.57 12.85 29.05
C LEU A 405 6.21 13.85 30.02
N GLN A 406 5.41 14.56 30.82
CA GLN A 406 5.86 15.48 31.88
C GLN A 406 6.79 14.84 32.93
N LYS A 407 6.77 13.51 33.09
CA LYS A 407 7.65 12.80 34.03
C LYS A 407 9.10 12.73 33.55
N VAL A 408 9.35 12.92 32.24
CA VAL A 408 10.65 12.64 31.62
C VAL A 408 11.21 13.78 30.77
N VAL A 409 10.39 14.78 30.44
CA VAL A 409 10.91 16.01 29.83
C VAL A 409 11.66 16.87 30.86
N GLU A 410 12.72 17.53 30.41
CA GLU A 410 13.51 18.42 31.27
C GLU A 410 12.72 19.69 31.70
N ASP A 411 11.77 20.15 30.89
CA ASP A 411 10.83 21.24 31.22
C ASP A 411 9.36 20.77 31.13
N PRO A 412 8.79 20.26 32.23
CA PRO A 412 7.39 19.81 32.27
C PRO A 412 6.35 20.92 32.05
N ASN A 413 6.68 22.17 32.40
CA ASN A 413 5.77 23.31 32.25
C ASN A 413 5.65 23.74 30.78
N GLY A 414 6.68 23.48 29.97
CA GLY A 414 6.66 23.68 28.53
C GLY A 414 5.57 22.88 27.80
N LEU A 415 5.06 21.80 28.41
CA LEU A 415 3.98 20.95 27.88
C LEU A 415 2.57 21.35 28.32
N ALA A 416 2.43 22.40 29.15
CA ALA A 416 1.12 22.89 29.59
C ALA A 416 0.26 23.28 28.37
N PRO A 417 -1.09 23.10 28.40
CA PRO A 417 -1.97 23.38 27.27
C PRO A 417 -1.78 24.76 26.64
N GLU A 418 -1.63 25.79 27.48
CA GLU A 418 -1.38 27.18 27.10
C GLU A 418 -0.01 27.39 26.43
N ASN A 419 0.96 26.54 26.76
CA ASN A 419 2.31 26.61 26.24
C ASN A 419 2.50 25.76 24.99
N PHE A 420 1.68 24.73 24.76
CA PHE A 420 1.85 23.82 23.64
C PHE A 420 0.53 23.57 22.91
N PRO A 421 0.01 24.54 22.13
CA PRO A 421 -1.27 24.40 21.44
C PRO A 421 -1.23 23.30 20.37
N PHE A 422 -2.40 22.82 19.96
CA PHE A 422 -2.53 21.82 18.90
C PHE A 422 -1.86 22.28 17.59
N ALA A 423 -1.24 21.34 16.87
CA ALA A 423 -0.43 21.55 15.68
C ALA A 423 0.84 22.41 15.85
N ALA A 424 1.21 22.78 17.09
CA ALA A 424 2.49 23.42 17.36
C ALA A 424 3.65 22.43 17.24
N ILE A 425 4.82 22.94 16.85
CA ILE A 425 6.08 22.22 16.89
C ILE A 425 7.03 22.95 17.81
N LYS A 426 7.65 22.24 18.76
CA LYS A 426 8.62 22.83 19.68
C LYS A 426 9.78 21.88 19.97
N PRO A 427 11.00 22.40 20.15
CA PRO A 427 12.07 21.62 20.73
C PRO A 427 11.76 21.35 22.22
N ILE A 428 12.01 20.12 22.64
CA ILE A 428 11.99 19.67 24.03
C ILE A 428 13.23 18.81 24.27
N ARG A 429 13.52 18.49 25.54
CA ARG A 429 14.61 17.58 25.90
C ARG A 429 14.10 16.42 26.73
N ILE A 430 14.48 15.20 26.35
CA ILE A 430 14.11 13.94 27.01
C ILE A 430 15.38 13.09 27.13
N GLY A 431 15.69 12.59 28.33
CA GLY A 431 16.86 11.73 28.51
C GLY A 431 18.19 12.38 28.09
N GLY A 432 18.30 13.70 28.22
CA GLY A 432 19.48 14.46 27.79
C GLY A 432 19.60 14.71 26.29
N LYS A 433 18.58 14.34 25.49
CA LYS A 433 18.57 14.44 24.02
C LYS A 433 17.60 15.50 23.53
N ASP A 434 17.96 16.15 22.42
CA ASP A 434 17.10 17.13 21.75
C ASP A 434 16.05 16.41 20.90
N VAL A 435 14.78 16.76 21.12
CA VAL A 435 13.63 16.15 20.45
C VAL A 435 12.75 17.27 19.90
N THR A 436 12.32 17.16 18.66
CA THR A 436 11.29 18.01 18.08
C THR A 436 9.93 17.38 18.34
N ALA A 437 9.16 17.95 19.26
CA ALA A 437 7.80 17.50 19.53
C ALA A 437 6.82 18.21 18.60
N PHE A 438 5.95 17.45 17.96
CA PHE A 438 4.86 17.94 17.12
C PHE A 438 3.53 17.47 17.68
N ARG A 439 2.69 18.41 18.14
CA ARG A 439 1.39 18.10 18.74
C ARG A 439 0.36 17.82 17.65
N ILE A 440 0.33 16.57 17.18
CA ILE A 440 -0.62 16.05 16.19
C ILE A 440 -1.05 14.64 16.59
N SER A 441 -2.06 14.09 15.93
CA SER A 441 -2.53 12.73 16.19
C SER A 441 -3.19 12.10 14.98
N TYR A 442 -2.62 11.00 14.51
CA TYR A 442 -3.26 10.09 13.55
C TYR A 442 -4.08 8.97 14.26
N VAL A 443 -4.07 8.97 15.59
CA VAL A 443 -4.84 8.04 16.44
C VAL A 443 -6.01 8.72 17.16
N GLY A 444 -6.27 10.00 16.87
CA GLY A 444 -7.41 10.72 17.43
C GLY A 444 -7.36 10.98 18.93
N GLU A 445 -6.20 10.84 19.56
CA GLU A 445 -5.98 11.14 20.99
C GLU A 445 -5.00 12.31 21.17
N GLN A 446 -5.05 12.98 22.32
CA GLN A 446 -4.05 13.99 22.67
C GLN A 446 -2.66 13.35 22.78
N GLY A 447 -1.64 14.04 22.29
CA GLY A 447 -0.27 13.56 22.32
C GLY A 447 0.63 14.23 21.29
N TRP A 448 1.77 13.59 21.01
CA TRP A 448 2.80 14.13 20.14
C TRP A 448 3.45 13.06 19.27
N GLU A 449 3.87 13.47 18.09
CA GLU A 449 5.01 12.86 17.42
C GLU A 449 6.30 13.46 17.99
N LEU A 450 7.23 12.61 18.38
CA LEU A 450 8.53 12.97 18.88
C LEU A 450 9.55 12.63 17.80
N HIS A 451 10.15 13.64 17.18
CA HIS A 451 11.13 13.50 16.10
C HIS A 451 12.53 13.74 16.64
N MET A 452 13.46 12.84 16.37
CA MET A 452 14.84 12.92 16.86
C MET A 452 15.83 12.32 15.86
N ARG A 453 17.12 12.57 16.05
CA ARG A 453 18.14 11.87 15.27
C ARG A 453 18.14 10.39 15.62
N TYR A 454 18.49 9.54 14.66
CA TYR A 454 18.51 8.09 14.83
C TYR A 454 19.32 7.65 16.07
N GLU A 455 20.52 8.21 16.26
CA GLU A 455 21.42 7.91 17.38
C GLU A 455 20.89 8.35 18.76
N ASP A 456 19.94 9.29 18.78
CA ASP A 456 19.32 9.81 19.99
C ASP A 456 18.05 9.04 20.37
N GLY A 457 17.55 8.18 19.47
CA GLY A 457 16.31 7.43 19.65
C GLY A 457 16.31 6.55 20.89
N LEU A 458 17.25 5.61 21.00
CA LEU A 458 17.21 4.60 22.07
C LEU A 458 17.19 5.22 23.49
N PRO A 459 18.01 6.24 23.83
CA PRO A 459 17.89 6.93 25.11
C PRO A 459 16.51 7.56 25.37
N VAL A 460 15.87 8.13 24.34
CA VAL A 460 14.52 8.70 24.46
C VAL A 460 13.48 7.60 24.68
N TRP A 461 13.56 6.49 23.95
CA TRP A 461 12.70 5.33 24.17
C TRP A 461 12.82 4.76 25.58
N ASP A 462 14.05 4.52 26.04
CA ASP A 462 14.32 3.96 27.37
C ASP A 462 13.81 4.93 28.47
N ALA A 463 13.97 6.25 28.29
CA ALA A 463 13.39 7.26 29.19
C ALA A 463 11.86 7.22 29.20
N LEU A 464 11.21 7.16 28.04
CA LEU A 464 9.74 7.04 27.98
C LEU A 464 9.28 5.75 28.68
N ARG A 465 9.90 4.62 28.37
CA ARG A 465 9.57 3.31 28.95
C ARG A 465 9.78 3.24 30.46
N SER A 466 10.71 4.02 31.03
CA SER A 466 10.90 4.08 32.50
C SER A 466 9.68 4.63 33.25
N THR A 467 8.73 5.28 32.55
CA THR A 467 7.45 5.72 33.15
C THR A 467 6.42 4.60 33.30
N GLY A 468 6.66 3.44 32.69
CA GLY A 468 5.70 2.35 32.56
C GLY A 468 4.82 2.41 31.30
N VAL A 469 4.90 3.48 30.49
CA VAL A 469 4.03 3.69 29.31
C VAL A 469 4.05 2.53 28.33
N MET A 470 2.89 1.93 28.06
CA MET A 470 2.79 0.74 27.20
C MET A 470 3.22 1.04 25.76
N PRO A 471 4.12 0.24 25.14
CA PRO A 471 4.30 0.27 23.70
C PRO A 471 3.14 -0.45 23.01
N PHE A 472 2.60 0.12 21.93
CA PHE A 472 1.58 -0.50 21.09
C PHE A 472 2.03 -0.60 19.63
N GLY A 473 1.50 -1.58 18.91
CA GLY A 473 1.92 -1.89 17.55
C GLY A 473 1.28 -1.00 16.48
N VAL A 474 1.89 -0.98 15.29
CA VAL A 474 1.42 -0.17 14.16
C VAL A 474 0.02 -0.55 13.67
N GLU A 475 -0.51 -1.72 14.04
CA GLU A 475 -1.90 -2.11 13.75
C GLU A 475 -2.92 -1.18 14.43
N THR A 476 -2.61 -0.68 15.63
CA THR A 476 -3.43 0.33 16.30
C THR A 476 -3.35 1.65 15.54
N TYR A 477 -2.14 2.08 15.15
CA TYR A 477 -1.88 3.36 14.50
C TYR A 477 -2.44 3.43 13.06
N ALA A 478 -2.00 2.52 12.19
CA ALA A 478 -2.21 2.59 10.73
C ALA A 478 -3.50 1.89 10.25
N ASN A 479 -4.15 1.08 11.10
CA ASN A 479 -5.37 0.37 10.75
C ASN A 479 -6.52 0.76 11.68
N THR A 480 -6.59 0.19 12.88
CA THR A 480 -7.85 0.23 13.65
C THR A 480 -8.25 1.62 14.12
N ARG A 481 -7.33 2.43 14.66
CA ARG A 481 -7.69 3.73 15.23
C ARG A 481 -7.94 4.80 14.18
N ARG A 482 -7.16 4.82 13.10
CA ARG A 482 -7.40 5.73 11.98
C ARG A 482 -8.80 5.49 11.39
N MET A 483 -9.25 4.24 11.33
CA MET A 483 -10.59 3.89 10.81
C MET A 483 -11.71 4.39 11.72
N GLU A 484 -11.57 4.30 13.05
CA GLU A 484 -12.54 4.89 13.99
C GLU A 484 -12.60 6.43 13.88
N LYS A 485 -11.49 7.06 13.50
CA LYS A 485 -11.43 8.51 13.22
C LYS A 485 -11.79 8.87 11.79
N SER A 486 -12.10 7.90 10.92
CA SER A 486 -12.28 8.12 9.49
C SER A 486 -11.06 8.81 8.84
N LEU A 487 -9.84 8.55 9.31
CA LEU A 487 -8.62 9.10 8.73
C LEU A 487 -8.27 8.38 7.43
N ARG A 488 -7.92 9.16 6.40
CA ARG A 488 -7.59 8.67 5.05
C ARG A 488 -6.14 8.23 4.97
N LEU A 489 -5.86 7.28 4.09
CA LEU A 489 -4.54 6.74 3.83
C LEU A 489 -4.22 6.84 2.33
N GLN A 490 -3.08 7.46 1.98
CA GLN A 490 -2.57 7.49 0.62
C GLN A 490 -2.40 6.08 0.03
N ASN A 491 -2.69 5.92 -1.27
CA ASN A 491 -2.66 4.67 -2.03
C ASN A 491 -3.76 3.65 -1.69
N ALA A 492 -4.49 3.84 -0.58
CA ALA A 492 -5.68 3.06 -0.25
C ALA A 492 -6.95 3.88 -0.48
N ASP A 493 -7.10 4.97 0.28
CA ASP A 493 -8.26 5.85 0.24
C ASP A 493 -8.06 7.07 -0.67
N LEU A 494 -6.81 7.47 -0.90
CA LEU A 494 -6.47 8.59 -1.78
C LEU A 494 -5.75 8.05 -3.02
N LEU A 495 -6.42 8.18 -4.16
CA LEU A 495 -5.96 7.75 -5.48
C LEU A 495 -6.09 8.92 -6.46
N THR A 496 -5.33 8.89 -7.56
CA THR A 496 -5.35 9.94 -8.60
C THR A 496 -6.64 10.00 -9.42
N GLU A 497 -7.61 9.14 -9.10
CA GLU A 497 -8.97 9.14 -9.65
C GLU A 497 -9.92 10.06 -8.89
N TYR A 498 -9.54 10.54 -7.70
CA TYR A 498 -10.40 11.32 -6.81
C TYR A 498 -9.79 12.67 -6.47
N ASN A 499 -10.65 13.69 -6.30
CA ASN A 499 -10.22 15.02 -5.87
C ASN A 499 -10.40 15.23 -4.35
N LEU A 500 -9.81 16.31 -3.82
CA LEU A 500 -9.86 16.61 -2.38
C LEU A 500 -11.27 16.85 -1.82
N LEU A 501 -12.24 17.26 -2.64
CA LEU A 501 -13.62 17.47 -2.19
C LEU A 501 -14.29 16.10 -1.97
N GLU A 502 -14.07 15.16 -2.88
CA GLU A 502 -14.59 13.78 -2.78
C GLU A 502 -14.01 13.07 -1.55
N ALA A 503 -12.73 13.28 -1.26
CA ALA A 503 -12.08 12.73 -0.07
C ALA A 503 -12.47 13.46 1.24
N ASP A 504 -13.16 14.60 1.15
CA ASP A 504 -13.45 15.55 2.23
C ASP A 504 -12.18 16.04 2.98
N LEU A 505 -11.14 16.35 2.20
CA LEU A 505 -9.85 16.87 2.68
C LEU A 505 -9.54 18.29 2.16
N ALA A 506 -10.47 18.88 1.41
CA ALA A 506 -10.33 20.24 0.90
C ALA A 506 -10.32 21.27 2.02
N ARG A 507 -9.39 22.24 1.94
CA ARG A 507 -9.32 23.30 2.94
C ARG A 507 -10.53 24.25 2.84
N PRO A 508 -10.96 24.87 3.96
CA PRO A 508 -12.04 25.86 3.94
C PRO A 508 -11.73 27.07 3.07
N LYS A 509 -10.44 27.40 2.88
CA LYS A 509 -9.99 28.47 2.00
C LYS A 509 -8.92 27.95 1.06
N VAL A 510 -9.05 28.28 -0.21
CA VAL A 510 -8.00 28.10 -1.21
C VAL A 510 -7.00 29.24 -1.04
N LYS A 511 -5.70 28.95 -1.05
CA LYS A 511 -4.67 29.98 -0.88
C LYS A 511 -4.60 30.89 -2.11
N GLU A 512 -4.14 32.13 -1.90
CA GLU A 512 -3.95 33.11 -2.99
C GLU A 512 -2.81 32.70 -3.94
N ASN A 513 -1.71 32.17 -3.38
CA ASN A 513 -0.60 31.61 -4.16
C ASN A 513 -1.09 30.55 -5.14
N ASP A 514 -0.47 30.49 -6.31
CA ASP A 514 -0.77 29.44 -7.28
C ASP A 514 -0.19 28.09 -6.82
N PHE A 515 -0.82 27.00 -7.27
CA PHE A 515 -0.35 25.64 -7.04
C PHE A 515 -0.85 24.70 -8.15
N CYS A 516 -0.18 23.56 -8.32
CA CYS A 516 -0.55 22.56 -9.32
C CYS A 516 -2.04 22.16 -9.19
N GLY A 517 -2.80 22.20 -10.28
CA GLY A 517 -4.22 21.81 -10.30
C GLY A 517 -5.19 22.80 -9.66
N LYS A 518 -4.76 24.00 -9.26
CA LYS A 518 -5.61 24.99 -8.57
C LYS A 518 -6.89 25.35 -9.32
N ALA A 519 -6.80 25.55 -10.64
CA ALA A 519 -7.95 25.93 -11.46
C ALA A 519 -9.06 24.86 -11.40
N LYS A 520 -8.69 23.59 -11.60
CA LYS A 520 -9.60 22.44 -11.52
C LYS A 520 -10.14 22.24 -10.11
N HIS A 521 -9.31 22.42 -9.09
CA HIS A 521 -9.76 22.39 -7.70
C HIS A 521 -10.85 23.45 -7.41
N LEU A 522 -10.73 24.65 -7.98
CA LEU A 522 -11.75 25.70 -7.87
C LEU A 522 -13.04 25.33 -8.62
N GLU A 523 -12.93 24.73 -9.81
CA GLU A 523 -14.08 24.20 -10.56
C GLU A 523 -14.83 23.13 -9.74
N TYR A 524 -14.11 22.18 -9.15
CA TYR A 524 -14.70 21.14 -8.32
C TYR A 524 -15.40 21.72 -7.10
N ARG A 525 -14.78 22.71 -6.45
CA ARG A 525 -15.38 23.43 -5.32
C ARG A 525 -16.67 24.17 -5.68
N ALA A 526 -16.80 24.62 -6.93
CA ALA A 526 -17.97 25.36 -7.40
C ALA A 526 -19.17 24.45 -7.77
N ARG A 527 -18.98 23.12 -7.82
CA ARG A 527 -20.07 22.17 -8.08
C ARG A 527 -21.08 22.18 -6.93
N GLU A 528 -22.35 21.93 -7.26
CA GLU A 528 -23.41 21.75 -6.25
C GLU A 528 -23.13 20.52 -5.38
N HIS A 529 -22.69 19.43 -6.00
CA HIS A 529 -22.19 18.23 -5.34
C HIS A 529 -21.04 17.62 -6.14
N GLN A 530 -20.25 16.77 -5.49
CA GLN A 530 -19.27 15.94 -6.20
C GLN A 530 -19.93 14.70 -6.82
N PRO A 531 -19.28 14.04 -7.80
CA PRO A 531 -19.73 12.75 -8.32
C PRO A 531 -19.84 11.67 -7.24
N ALA A 532 -18.83 11.61 -6.37
CA ALA A 532 -18.76 10.69 -5.25
C ALA A 532 -18.23 11.37 -3.98
N MET A 533 -18.51 10.77 -2.82
CA MET A 533 -17.88 11.15 -1.55
C MET A 533 -17.34 9.90 -0.86
N LEU A 534 -16.15 10.01 -0.26
CA LEU A 534 -15.60 8.98 0.60
C LEU A 534 -16.39 8.93 1.90
N CYS A 535 -17.10 7.83 2.11
CA CYS A 535 -17.99 7.61 3.24
C CYS A 535 -17.42 6.54 4.19
N THR A 536 -17.83 6.63 5.46
CA THR A 536 -17.56 5.61 6.47
C THR A 536 -18.75 4.68 6.56
N LEU A 537 -18.51 3.40 6.34
CA LEU A 537 -19.48 2.32 6.44
C LEU A 537 -19.23 1.50 7.71
N VAL A 538 -20.29 0.99 8.32
CA VAL A 538 -20.21 0.01 9.40
C VAL A 538 -20.99 -1.23 9.03
N MET A 539 -20.40 -2.42 9.24
CA MET A 539 -21.15 -3.67 9.09
C MET A 539 -22.15 -3.79 10.25
N THR A 540 -23.44 -3.90 9.91
CA THR A 540 -24.49 -4.04 10.93
C THR A 540 -24.59 -5.48 11.42
N GLU A 541 -24.29 -6.43 10.54
CA GLU A 541 -24.17 -7.87 10.82
C GLU A 541 -22.92 -8.40 10.11
N ASN A 542 -22.21 -9.33 10.74
CA ASN A 542 -20.95 -9.87 10.21
C ASN A 542 -20.86 -11.38 10.32
N THR A 543 -21.97 -12.09 10.50
CA THR A 543 -21.95 -13.56 10.61
C THR A 543 -22.24 -14.17 9.25
N ASP A 544 -21.41 -15.12 8.81
CA ASP A 544 -21.61 -15.84 7.56
C ASP A 544 -22.73 -16.89 7.66
N SER A 545 -23.05 -17.51 6.53
CA SER A 545 -24.06 -18.57 6.41
C SER A 545 -23.82 -19.79 7.30
N LYS A 546 -22.60 -19.96 7.82
CA LYS A 546 -22.20 -21.06 8.72
C LYS A 546 -22.21 -20.65 10.19
N GLY A 547 -22.60 -19.42 10.52
CA GLY A 547 -22.62 -18.92 11.88
C GLY A 547 -21.28 -18.38 12.36
N VAL A 548 -20.29 -18.19 11.48
CA VAL A 548 -18.96 -17.69 11.84
C VAL A 548 -18.90 -16.17 11.68
N ALA A 549 -18.48 -15.46 12.73
CA ALA A 549 -18.24 -14.03 12.66
C ALA A 549 -17.04 -13.72 11.75
N ARG A 550 -17.26 -12.81 10.80
CA ARG A 550 -16.31 -12.40 9.77
C ARG A 550 -15.69 -11.04 10.06
N TYR A 551 -14.41 -10.92 9.71
CA TYR A 551 -13.62 -9.70 9.84
C TYR A 551 -12.92 -9.44 8.51
N PRO A 552 -13.65 -8.86 7.53
CA PRO A 552 -13.16 -8.79 6.17
C PRO A 552 -11.83 -8.06 6.01
N VAL A 553 -11.06 -8.47 5.01
CA VAL A 553 -9.82 -7.85 4.58
C VAL A 553 -9.88 -7.56 3.08
N GLY A 554 -9.12 -6.57 2.63
CA GLY A 554 -9.06 -6.19 1.22
C GLY A 554 -10.29 -5.40 0.75
N THR A 555 -10.58 -5.54 -0.53
CA THR A 555 -11.58 -4.73 -1.24
C THR A 555 -12.86 -5.53 -1.47
N MET A 556 -14.00 -4.94 -1.13
CA MET A 556 -15.33 -5.51 -1.34
C MET A 556 -16.16 -4.55 -2.19
N PRO A 557 -16.87 -5.02 -3.24
CA PRO A 557 -17.79 -4.16 -3.98
C PRO A 557 -18.92 -3.68 -3.04
N VAL A 558 -19.30 -2.41 -3.17
CA VAL A 558 -20.46 -1.86 -2.45
C VAL A 558 -21.66 -1.90 -3.39
N GLN A 559 -22.73 -2.58 -2.97
CA GLN A 559 -23.87 -2.90 -3.80
C GLN A 559 -25.17 -2.26 -3.28
N ASP A 560 -26.09 -1.98 -4.20
CA ASP A 560 -27.48 -1.69 -3.86
C ASP A 560 -28.16 -2.99 -3.38
N PRO A 561 -28.73 -3.04 -2.15
CA PRO A 561 -29.41 -4.23 -1.65
C PRO A 561 -30.63 -4.66 -2.47
N ALA A 562 -31.28 -3.75 -3.20
CA ALA A 562 -32.48 -4.03 -3.97
C ALA A 562 -32.17 -4.72 -5.31
N THR A 563 -31.02 -4.40 -5.92
CA THR A 563 -30.64 -4.93 -7.24
C THR A 563 -29.48 -5.92 -7.17
N GLY A 564 -28.66 -5.88 -6.13
CA GLY A 564 -27.39 -6.61 -6.03
C GLY A 564 -26.28 -6.03 -6.92
N GLU A 565 -26.53 -4.93 -7.63
CA GLU A 565 -25.55 -4.33 -8.53
C GLU A 565 -24.56 -3.45 -7.76
N THR A 566 -23.29 -3.47 -8.18
CA THR A 566 -22.27 -2.57 -7.63
C THR A 566 -22.61 -1.13 -7.99
N LEU A 567 -22.56 -0.24 -7.02
CA LEU A 567 -22.85 1.18 -7.25
C LEU A 567 -21.82 1.79 -8.20
N VAL A 568 -22.29 2.65 -9.10
CA VAL A 568 -21.46 3.37 -10.06
C VAL A 568 -21.80 4.85 -10.00
N ASP A 569 -20.79 5.71 -9.95
CA ASP A 569 -21.00 7.17 -9.97
C ASP A 569 -21.21 7.71 -11.40
N GLU A 570 -21.50 9.01 -11.50
CA GLU A 570 -21.74 9.67 -12.79
C GLU A 570 -20.51 9.72 -13.72
N LEU A 571 -19.32 9.43 -13.21
CA LEU A 571 -18.08 9.31 -13.99
C LEU A 571 -17.79 7.86 -14.39
N GLY A 572 -18.65 6.91 -14.02
CA GLY A 572 -18.47 5.49 -14.34
C GLY A 572 -17.57 4.73 -13.37
N ARG A 573 -17.16 5.33 -12.24
CA ARG A 573 -16.31 4.65 -11.24
C ARG A 573 -17.16 3.75 -10.36
N ARG A 574 -16.71 2.51 -10.17
CA ARG A 574 -17.39 1.52 -9.32
C ARG A 574 -17.07 1.78 -7.84
N SER A 575 -18.07 1.61 -6.99
CA SER A 575 -17.90 1.73 -5.54
C SER A 575 -17.38 0.43 -4.94
N PHE A 576 -16.31 0.55 -4.16
CA PHE A 576 -15.71 -0.56 -3.43
C PHE A 576 -15.10 -0.05 -2.12
N THR A 577 -14.89 -0.94 -1.16
CA THR A 577 -14.22 -0.59 0.09
C THR A 577 -12.73 -0.35 -0.14
N THR A 578 -12.26 0.86 0.16
CA THR A 578 -10.84 1.25 0.04
C THR A 578 -10.02 0.77 1.24
N SER A 579 -10.60 0.86 2.43
CA SER A 579 -10.01 0.41 3.70
C SER A 579 -11.04 -0.34 4.53
N VAL A 580 -10.60 -1.35 5.30
CA VAL A 580 -11.46 -2.10 6.22
C VAL A 580 -10.70 -2.51 7.49
N ALA A 581 -11.30 -2.32 8.66
CA ALA A 581 -10.75 -2.78 9.94
C ALA A 581 -11.84 -2.94 11.00
N TYR A 582 -11.62 -3.79 12.00
CA TYR A 582 -12.43 -3.80 13.22
C TYR A 582 -12.01 -2.65 14.13
N GLY A 583 -12.93 -1.78 14.51
CA GLY A 583 -12.73 -0.72 15.51
C GLY A 583 -13.07 -1.22 16.91
N PRO A 584 -12.09 -1.50 17.80
CA PRO A 584 -12.33 -2.08 19.12
C PRO A 584 -13.08 -1.16 20.09
N THR A 585 -12.95 0.16 19.93
CA THR A 585 -13.67 1.14 20.76
C THR A 585 -15.15 1.14 20.41
N ILE A 586 -15.46 1.07 19.11
CA ILE A 586 -16.83 1.09 18.58
C ILE A 586 -17.49 -0.31 18.56
N GLY A 587 -16.68 -1.37 18.51
CA GLY A 587 -17.15 -2.75 18.49
C GLY A 587 -17.73 -3.19 17.13
N LYS A 588 -17.28 -2.59 16.02
CA LYS A 588 -17.82 -2.80 14.68
C LYS A 588 -16.71 -2.97 13.63
N ASN A 589 -16.99 -3.72 12.57
CA ASN A 589 -16.20 -3.66 11.35
C ASN A 589 -16.53 -2.36 10.61
N ILE A 590 -15.50 -1.57 10.32
CA ILE A 590 -15.58 -0.26 9.69
C ILE A 590 -14.93 -0.36 8.32
N ALA A 591 -15.56 0.19 7.30
CA ALA A 591 -14.97 0.34 5.98
C ALA A 591 -15.04 1.79 5.51
N LEU A 592 -14.11 2.20 4.65
CA LEU A 592 -14.22 3.42 3.86
C LEU A 592 -14.57 3.05 2.42
N ALA A 593 -15.43 3.81 1.76
CA ALA A 593 -15.78 3.61 0.35
C ALA A 593 -16.24 4.91 -0.30
N TYR A 594 -15.81 5.16 -1.53
CA TYR A 594 -16.42 6.20 -2.35
C TYR A 594 -17.81 5.75 -2.79
N LEU A 595 -18.83 6.54 -2.46
CA LEU A 595 -20.21 6.31 -2.87
C LEU A 595 -20.65 7.40 -3.83
N PRO A 596 -21.50 7.11 -4.84
CA PRO A 596 -22.12 8.15 -5.63
C PRO A 596 -22.92 9.10 -4.73
N TRP A 597 -22.97 10.37 -5.07
CA TRP A 597 -23.61 11.40 -4.23
C TRP A 597 -25.04 11.02 -3.79
N ALA A 598 -25.84 10.43 -4.69
CA ALA A 598 -27.21 9.99 -4.41
C ALA A 598 -27.33 8.93 -3.29
N TYR A 599 -26.22 8.27 -2.92
CA TYR A 599 -26.12 7.28 -1.84
C TYR A 599 -25.43 7.81 -0.58
N CYS A 600 -24.96 9.06 -0.60
CA CYS A 600 -24.27 9.71 0.52
C CYS A 600 -25.28 10.23 1.56
N GLN A 601 -25.90 9.33 2.31
CA GLN A 601 -26.86 9.66 3.37
C GLN A 601 -26.59 8.81 4.60
N GLU A 602 -26.33 9.45 5.75
CA GLU A 602 -26.20 8.74 7.03
C GLU A 602 -27.45 7.89 7.33
N GLY A 603 -27.24 6.67 7.80
CA GLY A 603 -28.29 5.68 8.01
C GLY A 603 -28.69 4.88 6.77
N ARG A 604 -28.18 5.22 5.58
CA ARG A 604 -28.48 4.46 4.36
C ARG A 604 -27.94 3.03 4.48
N LYS A 605 -28.82 2.07 4.19
CA LYS A 605 -28.49 0.65 4.12
C LYS A 605 -27.92 0.31 2.75
N LEU A 606 -26.81 -0.42 2.76
CA LEU A 606 -26.11 -0.96 1.60
C LEU A 606 -25.69 -2.39 1.94
N GLN A 607 -25.04 -3.07 0.99
CA GLN A 607 -24.37 -4.34 1.28
C GLN A 607 -22.98 -4.38 0.64
N VAL A 608 -22.12 -5.22 1.19
CA VAL A 608 -20.82 -5.55 0.60
C VAL A 608 -20.72 -7.04 0.37
N GLU A 609 -19.97 -7.46 -0.65
CA GLU A 609 -19.74 -8.87 -0.94
C GLU A 609 -18.35 -9.33 -0.48
N TYR A 610 -18.30 -10.42 0.28
CA TYR A 610 -17.06 -11.00 0.79
C TYR A 610 -17.13 -12.53 0.74
N PHE A 611 -16.21 -13.15 0.00
CA PHE A 611 -16.19 -14.60 -0.25
C PHE A 611 -17.52 -15.15 -0.81
N GLY A 612 -18.17 -14.40 -1.70
CA GLY A 612 -19.42 -14.81 -2.35
C GLY A 612 -20.67 -14.71 -1.45
N GLU A 613 -20.53 -14.13 -0.26
CA GLU A 613 -21.66 -13.83 0.64
C GLU A 613 -21.83 -12.31 0.79
N THR A 614 -23.07 -11.86 0.97
CA THR A 614 -23.39 -10.45 1.17
C THR A 614 -23.55 -10.12 2.65
N TYR A 615 -22.99 -8.99 3.06
CA TYR A 615 -23.05 -8.51 4.44
C TYR A 615 -23.68 -7.11 4.47
N PRO A 616 -24.69 -6.87 5.31
CA PRO A 616 -25.35 -5.57 5.39
C PRO A 616 -24.42 -4.55 6.05
N VAL A 617 -24.35 -3.38 5.43
CA VAL A 617 -23.62 -2.22 5.94
C VAL A 617 -24.51 -1.00 6.00
N GLU A 618 -24.13 -0.03 6.82
CA GLU A 618 -24.78 1.26 6.91
C GLU A 618 -23.78 2.38 6.71
N VAL A 619 -24.18 3.43 5.99
CA VAL A 619 -23.42 4.68 5.92
C VAL A 619 -23.48 5.37 7.29
N ALA A 620 -22.39 5.28 8.05
CA ALA A 620 -22.28 5.89 9.38
C ALA A 620 -21.75 7.33 9.34
N GLY A 621 -21.08 7.72 8.27
CA GLY A 621 -20.60 9.08 8.06
C GLY A 621 -20.36 9.39 6.60
N VAL A 622 -20.75 10.58 6.17
CA VAL A 622 -20.42 11.11 4.83
C VAL A 622 -19.22 12.03 4.97
N GLY A 623 -18.21 11.84 4.13
CA GLY A 623 -16.98 12.61 4.21
C GLY A 623 -16.13 12.22 5.43
N TYR A 624 -15.37 13.18 5.95
CA TYR A 624 -14.38 13.00 7.01
C TYR A 624 -15.04 13.18 8.38
N LYS A 625 -16.00 12.28 8.66
CA LYS A 625 -16.75 12.25 9.91
C LYS A 625 -16.29 11.07 10.79
N PRO A 626 -15.61 11.33 11.92
CA PRO A 626 -15.16 10.26 12.81
C PRO A 626 -16.33 9.58 13.54
N LEU A 627 -16.23 8.26 13.75
CA LEU A 627 -17.16 7.50 14.60
C LEU A 627 -16.79 7.65 16.08
N TYR A 628 -15.49 7.73 16.35
CA TYR A 628 -14.93 7.96 17.68
C TYR A 628 -14.55 9.42 17.85
N ASP A 629 -15.01 10.05 18.94
CA ASP A 629 -14.79 11.49 19.18
C ASP A 629 -15.24 12.32 17.96
N PRO A 630 -16.56 12.33 17.66
CA PRO A 630 -17.13 12.94 16.45
C PRO A 630 -16.88 14.45 16.36
N GLU A 631 -16.71 15.13 17.49
CA GLU A 631 -16.39 16.55 17.58
C GLU A 631 -14.87 16.84 17.48
N ASN A 632 -14.05 15.79 17.41
CA ASN A 632 -12.60 15.85 17.31
C ASN A 632 -11.94 16.67 18.43
N LEU A 633 -12.43 16.53 19.67
CA LEU A 633 -11.98 17.28 20.83
C LEU A 633 -10.75 16.65 21.49
N LYS A 634 -10.63 15.31 21.47
CA LYS A 634 -9.56 14.59 22.17
C LYS A 634 -8.15 14.95 21.70
N PRO A 635 -7.85 15.13 20.40
CA PRO A 635 -6.52 15.59 19.98
C PRO A 635 -6.14 16.98 20.52
N ARG A 636 -7.13 17.79 20.90
CA ARG A 636 -6.97 19.18 21.32
C ARG A 636 -6.98 19.38 22.84
N SER A 637 -7.30 18.35 23.63
CA SER A 637 -7.38 18.40 25.10
C SER A 637 -6.04 18.45 25.81
#